data_AF-B8NHD6-F1
#
_entry.id   AF-B8NHD6-F1
#
_cell.length_a   1.000
_cell.length_b   1.000
_cell.length_c   1.000
_cell.angle_alpha   90.00
_cell.angle_beta   90.00
_cell.angle_gamma   90.00
#
_symmetry.space_group_name_H-M   'P 1'
#
loop_
_entity.id
_entity.type
_entity.pdbx_description
1 polymer ?
#
loop_
_entity_poly.entity_id
_entity_poly.type
_entity_poly.pdbx_seq_one_letter_code
_entity_poly.pdbx_strand_id
1 'polypeptide(L)'
;MHDVWRTILSRFKQNTNAIKTRFDKYRALCKELGLQRDEWSESIFLDDLEKLLKLTAKFEMALMPSNGVDTHVNGVITKINGFNNGFDTHINGFDTRINGFHTHTNGFDRGLELWQIEERYRALAQLQSTLGSFFERACPGYDQSKIPWFFDPSYYQCQGVNYDRFASPDVRDREQQLLETLQLGSNQNPKLLLMSSGMASFTVIQQYVVQQLNYGDTVVVSPYIYFESFQPMRSQKSLTVVNAKGFDPESIIEAAERNNARAVFLDPMCNTVGLDTIDIRRFAHLVANRGGWADRLVIVDGTLVSGGMQLYDWFDGPHCPKVLYYESAHKYIQLGLDLIMCGYVVMPEDLVPAIQLIRQITGTVLYSRNASLLPPIDKTIFNFRMSRLTTNAEKLHRLLDAESRNMAEVTFPHHWRDYRWRHGGNVVTVRFHGEGLNKRSNLERCCDDILRAAEEEGVQMVKGASLGFSTTRIFVADAFFENTDPFLRISVGVQSEDIETVARAVLSGIKRYCMSAVPVNLDVGQRLYDAKFYIAMASMLEVRARYAKDRVVFMEGEWLVPILKALGAREEDFDALQQVSHHLGKDPTVDYRTIRNGLFYFNFENKAIQRFQKQRFTLTVQENYKRHDSGLPRDFPEVRGDLQYNTVLQALMVAKAFIMNKVDVEPRAHLDYSSPNFLCNVFNIRTFTEKNILGEPTLEGVHADGADHTMTTFLGCTNMRSDSGITFIHDQKEITGIPATEAQPSLIKHRFQHRHFLDSLLFADNEAKHSLTSVFQEDVSKRATRDMLLFLTRKPKLAGHSSGSVDAMEPHKTLPMNVPLWL
;
A
#
# COMPACT_ATOMS: atom_id res chain seq x y z
N MET A 1 13.51 18.52 9.84
CA MET A 1 12.79 17.52 10.67
C MET A 1 13.47 17.29 12.00
N HIS A 2 14.79 17.10 12.05
CA HIS A 2 15.49 16.82 13.31
C HIS A 2 15.24 17.91 14.36
N ASP A 3 15.24 19.18 13.96
CA ASP A 3 14.96 20.32 14.87
C ASP A 3 13.57 20.22 15.52
N VAL A 4 12.55 19.88 14.72
CA VAL A 4 11.19 19.64 15.21
C VAL A 4 11.19 18.54 16.26
N TRP A 5 11.86 17.42 15.98
CA TRP A 5 11.96 16.31 16.93
C TRP A 5 12.77 16.65 18.18
N ARG A 6 13.81 17.50 18.07
CA ARG A 6 14.53 18.04 19.22
C ARG A 6 13.63 18.90 20.10
N THR A 7 12.79 19.75 19.52
CA THR A 7 11.79 20.52 20.27
C THR A 7 10.76 19.62 20.94
N ILE A 8 10.24 18.61 20.23
CA ILE A 8 9.31 17.62 20.79
C ILE A 8 9.96 16.87 21.96
N LEU A 9 11.21 16.42 21.81
CA LEU A 9 11.93 15.69 22.85
C LEU A 9 12.26 16.56 24.07
N SER A 10 12.56 17.85 23.86
CA SER A 10 12.74 18.80 24.96
C SER A 10 11.46 18.95 25.79
N ARG A 11 10.30 19.08 25.14
CA ARG A 11 8.99 19.11 25.81
C ARG A 11 8.62 17.77 26.45
N PHE A 12 8.98 16.67 25.81
CA PHE A 12 8.84 15.33 26.38
C PHE A 12 9.61 15.22 27.72
N LYS A 13 10.85 15.73 27.78
CA LYS A 13 11.64 15.79 29.03
C LYS A 13 10.96 16.66 30.09
N GLN A 14 10.38 17.80 29.71
CA GLN A 14 9.61 18.65 30.63
C GLN A 14 8.42 17.89 31.24
N ASN A 15 7.67 17.13 30.42
CA ASN A 15 6.57 16.28 30.91
C ASN A 15 7.08 15.17 31.83
N THR A 16 8.22 14.52 31.53
CA THR A 16 8.84 13.52 32.42
C THR A 16 9.20 14.14 33.77
N ASN A 17 9.76 15.35 33.78
CA ASN A 17 10.08 16.07 35.02
C ASN A 17 8.82 16.45 35.81
N ALA A 18 7.73 16.82 35.12
CA ALA A 18 6.44 17.07 35.75
C ALA A 18 5.88 15.82 36.42
N ILE A 19 5.98 14.64 35.80
CA ILE A 19 5.59 13.35 36.39
C ILE A 19 6.42 13.06 37.64
N LYS A 20 7.73 13.28 37.61
CA LYS A 20 8.58 13.12 38.80
C LYS A 20 8.18 14.08 39.93
N THR A 21 7.91 15.33 39.59
CA THR A 21 7.44 16.33 40.56
C THR A 21 6.07 15.95 41.15
N ARG A 22 5.16 15.41 40.33
CA ARG A 22 3.86 14.86 40.78
C ARG A 22 4.08 13.72 41.79
N PHE A 23 4.98 12.78 41.50
CA PHE A 23 5.33 11.70 42.41
C PHE A 23 5.95 12.18 43.73
N ASP A 24 6.84 13.17 43.69
CA ASP A 24 7.44 13.72 44.90
C ASP A 24 6.40 14.41 45.80
N LYS A 25 5.49 15.18 45.19
CA LYS A 25 4.35 15.79 45.89
C LYS A 25 3.40 14.75 46.46
N TYR A 26 3.10 13.71 45.69
CA TYR A 26 2.30 12.57 46.14
C TYR A 26 2.89 11.91 47.39
N ARG A 27 4.21 11.65 47.41
CA ARG A 27 4.89 11.07 48.58
C ARG A 27 4.87 11.99 49.79
N ALA A 28 5.10 13.29 49.57
CA ALA A 28 5.06 14.28 50.64
C ALA A 28 3.65 14.36 51.27
N LEU A 29 2.62 14.38 50.43
CA LEU A 29 1.23 14.43 50.87
C LEU A 29 0.79 13.15 51.58
N CYS A 30 1.22 11.98 51.10
CA CYS A 30 0.98 10.71 51.81
C CYS A 30 1.60 10.71 53.21
N LYS A 31 2.79 11.29 53.37
CA LYS A 31 3.43 11.44 54.68
C LYS A 31 2.67 12.42 55.57
N GLU A 32 2.27 13.57 55.03
CA GLU A 32 1.52 14.61 55.74
C GLU A 32 0.17 14.10 56.26
N LEU A 33 -0.57 13.39 55.41
CA LEU A 33 -1.91 12.88 55.71
C LEU A 33 -1.90 11.50 56.40
N GLY A 34 -0.72 10.90 56.61
CA GLY A 34 -0.59 9.56 57.20
C GLY A 34 -1.25 8.46 56.36
N LEU A 35 -1.13 8.55 55.03
CA LEU A 35 -1.62 7.56 54.06
C LEU A 35 -0.63 6.40 53.91
N GLN A 36 -1.17 5.21 53.68
CA GLN A 36 -0.44 3.97 53.45
C GLN A 36 0.29 4.03 52.10
N ARG A 37 1.60 3.76 52.13
CA ARG A 37 2.43 3.67 50.93
C ARG A 37 2.88 2.24 50.74
N ASP A 38 2.94 1.81 49.48
CA ASP A 38 3.50 0.52 49.12
C ASP A 38 4.89 0.74 48.50
N GLU A 39 5.94 0.38 49.25
CA GLU A 39 7.32 0.62 48.85
C GLU A 39 7.70 -0.17 47.58
N TRP A 40 7.09 -1.34 47.36
CA TRP A 40 7.32 -2.15 46.17
C TRP A 40 6.78 -1.50 44.89
N SER A 41 5.56 -0.97 44.93
CA SER A 41 5.00 -0.21 43.80
C SER A 41 5.78 1.08 43.54
N GLU A 42 6.23 1.76 44.59
CA GLU A 42 7.09 2.95 44.46
C GLU A 42 8.47 2.61 43.86
N SER A 43 9.07 1.47 44.20
CA SER A 43 10.34 1.06 43.61
C SER A 43 10.20 0.77 42.11
N ILE A 44 9.12 0.10 41.69
CA ILE A 44 8.85 -0.14 40.25
C ILE A 44 8.72 1.19 39.49
N PHE A 45 7.95 2.14 40.04
CA PHE A 45 7.80 3.46 39.43
C PHE A 45 9.16 4.16 39.25
N LEU A 46 10.02 4.12 40.29
CA LEU A 46 11.34 4.75 40.26
C LEU A 46 12.29 4.07 39.26
N ASP A 47 12.30 2.74 39.20
CA ASP A 47 13.11 1.97 38.25
C ASP A 47 12.71 2.28 36.80
N ASP A 48 11.40 2.32 36.51
CA ASP A 48 10.89 2.65 35.18
C ASP A 48 11.14 4.12 34.81
N LEU A 49 11.07 5.04 35.77
CA LEU A 49 11.43 6.44 35.57
C LEU A 49 12.92 6.59 35.25
N GLU A 50 13.80 5.92 36.00
CA GLU A 50 15.24 5.95 35.73
C GLU A 50 15.56 5.38 34.34
N LYS A 51 14.91 4.28 33.98
CA LYS A 51 14.99 3.68 32.64
C LYS A 51 14.53 4.66 31.57
N LEU A 52 13.39 5.34 31.76
CA LEU A 52 12.89 6.34 30.82
C LEU A 52 13.89 7.47 30.62
N LEU A 53 14.46 8.02 31.71
CA LEU A 53 15.46 9.09 31.65
C LEU A 53 16.71 8.65 30.89
N LYS A 54 17.24 7.44 31.17
CA LYS A 54 18.39 6.87 30.46
C LYS A 54 18.13 6.70 28.96
N LEU A 55 16.96 6.16 28.59
CA LEU A 55 16.59 5.96 27.19
C LEU A 55 16.36 7.30 26.47
N THR A 56 15.74 8.27 27.14
CA THR A 56 15.53 9.62 26.61
C THR A 56 16.86 10.32 26.34
N ALA A 57 17.82 10.24 27.26
CA ALA A 57 19.16 10.79 27.07
C ALA A 57 19.91 10.13 25.89
N LYS A 58 19.82 8.80 25.76
CA LYS A 58 20.38 8.08 24.60
C LYS A 58 19.75 8.55 23.29
N PHE A 59 18.44 8.76 23.27
CA PHE A 59 17.74 9.26 22.09
C PHE A 59 18.14 10.70 21.75
N GLU A 60 18.26 11.56 22.75
CA GLU A 60 18.70 12.95 22.58
C GLU A 60 20.10 13.03 21.96
N MET A 61 21.06 12.22 22.47
CA MET A 61 22.40 12.14 21.89
C MET A 61 22.37 11.70 20.42
N ALA A 62 21.51 10.73 20.08
CA ALA A 62 21.37 10.24 18.70
C ALA A 62 20.67 11.25 17.75
N LEU A 63 19.98 12.27 18.30
CA LEU A 63 19.38 13.37 17.54
C LEU A 63 20.29 14.59 17.41
N MET A 64 21.42 14.63 18.14
CA MET A 64 22.35 15.74 18.01
C MET A 64 22.93 15.76 16.58
N PRO A 65 23.05 16.93 15.95
CA PRO A 65 23.80 17.05 14.71
C PRO A 65 25.21 16.51 14.94
N SER A 66 25.77 15.76 13.99
CA SER A 66 27.19 15.47 13.92
C SER A 66 27.95 16.77 13.54
N ASN A 67 27.87 17.80 14.38
CA ASN A 67 28.63 19.02 14.18
C ASN A 67 30.09 18.71 14.57
N GLY A 68 30.95 18.56 13.55
CA GLY A 68 32.39 18.72 13.77
C GLY A 68 32.63 20.06 14.47
N VAL A 69 33.47 20.05 15.50
CA VAL A 69 33.80 21.27 16.24
C VAL A 69 34.82 22.04 15.40
N ASP A 70 34.39 23.13 14.75
CA ASP A 70 35.31 24.10 14.15
C ASP A 70 35.85 24.99 15.28
N THR A 71 37.10 24.75 15.68
CA THR A 71 37.80 25.62 16.64
C THR A 71 38.70 26.57 15.85
N HIS A 72 38.40 27.87 15.90
CA HIS A 72 39.24 28.90 15.30
C HIS A 72 40.36 29.31 16.26
N VAL A 73 41.60 28.91 15.98
CA VAL A 73 42.79 29.49 16.62
C VAL A 73 43.69 30.04 15.53
N ASN A 74 43.80 31.37 15.49
CA ASN A 74 44.84 32.15 14.79
C ASN A 74 45.36 31.56 13.47
N GLY A 75 44.48 31.48 12.47
CA GLY A 75 44.87 31.25 11.07
C GLY A 75 44.98 29.81 10.60
N VAL A 76 44.68 28.80 11.44
CA VAL A 76 44.66 27.39 11.04
C VAL A 76 43.24 26.82 11.19
N ILE A 77 42.66 26.36 10.08
CA ILE A 77 41.35 25.68 10.07
C ILE A 77 41.60 24.20 10.38
N THR A 78 41.31 23.77 11.60
CA THR A 78 41.33 22.35 11.98
C THR A 78 39.90 21.85 12.07
N LYS A 79 39.44 21.08 11.06
CA LYS A 79 38.15 20.38 11.13
C LYS A 79 38.29 19.16 12.03
N ILE A 80 37.78 19.26 13.26
CA ILE A 80 37.77 18.14 14.22
C ILE A 80 36.44 17.39 14.05
N ASN A 81 36.48 16.28 13.30
CA ASN A 81 35.35 15.37 13.17
C ASN A 81 35.30 14.40 14.36
N GLY A 82 34.51 14.74 15.40
CA GLY A 82 34.15 13.81 16.46
C GLY A 82 35.22 13.61 17.54
N PHE A 83 34.80 13.70 18.79
CA PHE A 83 35.63 13.28 19.92
C PHE A 83 35.84 11.77 19.88
N ASN A 84 37.09 11.35 20.07
CA ASN A 84 37.65 9.99 19.95
C ASN A 84 38.11 9.65 18.54
N ASN A 85 39.38 9.99 18.22
CA ASN A 85 40.33 9.17 17.44
C ASN A 85 41.55 10.04 17.02
N GLY A 86 42.72 9.78 17.63
CA GLY A 86 44.05 10.03 17.02
C GLY A 86 44.49 11.47 16.72
N PHE A 87 45.73 11.80 17.09
CA PHE A 87 46.41 13.02 16.63
C PHE A 87 46.92 12.79 15.21
N ASP A 88 46.27 13.35 14.18
CA ASP A 88 46.91 13.55 12.88
C ASP A 88 47.59 14.92 12.87
N THR A 89 48.89 14.91 13.16
CA THR A 89 49.74 16.09 12.94
C THR A 89 50.23 16.07 11.50
N HIS A 90 49.61 16.86 10.62
CA HIS A 90 50.15 17.09 9.28
C HIS A 90 51.41 17.97 9.37
N ILE A 91 52.60 17.34 9.31
CA ILE A 91 53.82 18.03 8.90
C ILE A 91 54.07 17.64 7.44
N ASN A 92 54.15 18.64 6.56
CA ASN A 92 54.37 18.50 5.13
C ASN A 92 55.38 17.38 4.78
N GLY A 93 54.89 16.30 4.18
CA GLY A 93 55.70 15.48 3.26
C GLY A 93 56.14 14.07 3.69
N PHE A 94 55.65 13.46 4.77
CA PHE A 94 56.01 12.06 5.09
C PHE A 94 54.82 11.18 5.47
N ASP A 95 54.39 10.33 4.52
CA ASP A 95 53.50 9.20 4.76
C ASP A 95 54.24 8.12 5.56
N THR A 96 53.91 7.97 6.84
CA THR A 96 54.41 6.86 7.65
C THR A 96 53.35 5.76 7.70
N ARG A 97 53.58 4.67 6.94
CA ARG A 97 52.76 3.45 7.00
C ARG A 97 53.11 2.66 8.26
N ILE A 98 52.24 2.67 9.27
CA ILE A 98 52.33 1.73 10.39
C ILE A 98 51.37 0.56 10.11
N ASN A 99 51.96 -0.61 9.84
CA ASN A 99 51.28 -1.89 9.69
C ASN A 99 50.61 -2.29 11.02
N GLY A 100 49.29 -2.56 11.01
CA GLY A 100 48.72 -3.49 12.00
C GLY A 100 47.42 -3.10 12.71
N PHE A 101 46.72 -2.02 12.37
CA PHE A 101 45.39 -1.77 12.95
C PHE A 101 44.27 -2.08 11.95
N HIS A 102 43.56 -3.18 12.19
CA HIS A 102 42.23 -3.42 11.64
C HIS A 102 41.26 -2.42 12.28
N THR A 103 41.12 -1.26 11.68
CA THR A 103 40.13 -0.27 12.10
C THR A 103 38.78 -0.68 11.54
N HIS A 104 37.88 -1.18 12.40
CA HIS A 104 36.45 -1.16 12.10
C HIS A 104 36.03 0.30 12.02
N THR A 105 35.95 0.84 10.80
CA THR A 105 35.18 2.05 10.55
C THR A 105 33.72 1.67 10.78
N ASN A 106 33.23 1.86 12.00
CA ASN A 106 31.81 2.14 12.18
C ASN A 106 31.60 3.44 11.40
N GLY A 107 31.22 3.29 10.13
CA GLY A 107 31.03 4.41 9.22
C GLY A 107 30.17 5.44 9.91
N PHE A 108 30.53 6.73 9.77
CA PHE A 108 29.76 7.89 10.20
C PHE A 108 28.34 7.48 10.55
N ASP A 109 28.00 7.39 11.85
CA ASP A 109 26.63 7.09 12.25
C ASP A 109 25.78 8.15 11.56
N ARG A 110 25.17 7.76 10.42
CA ARG A 110 24.19 8.61 9.75
C ARG A 110 23.18 8.87 10.86
N GLY A 111 22.93 10.15 11.14
CA GLY A 111 21.92 10.52 12.12
C GLY A 111 20.64 9.74 11.87
N LEU A 112 19.87 9.51 12.92
CA LEU A 112 18.69 8.65 12.83
C LEU A 112 17.79 9.01 11.64
N GLU A 113 17.42 8.01 10.86
CA GLU A 113 16.39 8.14 9.84
C GLU A 113 15.06 8.51 10.50
N LEU A 114 14.18 9.22 9.78
CA LEU A 114 12.92 9.72 10.35
C LEU A 114 12.07 8.62 10.99
N TRP A 115 11.96 7.45 10.35
CA TRP A 115 11.21 6.33 10.89
C TRP A 115 11.81 5.82 12.21
N GLN A 116 13.14 5.85 12.36
CA GLN A 116 13.80 5.46 13.63
C GLN A 116 13.50 6.47 14.74
N ILE A 117 13.43 7.75 14.40
CA ILE A 117 13.06 8.81 15.34
C ILE A 117 11.62 8.60 15.83
N GLU A 118 10.70 8.33 14.90
CA GLU A 118 9.30 8.06 15.21
C GLU A 118 9.13 6.82 16.08
N GLU A 119 9.72 5.68 15.71
CA GLU A 119 9.61 4.43 16.48
C GLU A 119 10.21 4.57 17.88
N ARG A 120 11.35 5.24 18.02
CA ARG A 120 11.95 5.52 19.34
C ARG A 120 11.04 6.43 20.17
N TYR A 121 10.48 7.47 19.58
CA TYR A 121 9.55 8.35 20.28
C TYR A 121 8.27 7.61 20.71
N ARG A 122 7.70 6.74 19.86
CA ARG A 122 6.55 5.90 20.20
C ARG A 122 6.82 5.05 21.44
N ALA A 123 7.97 4.39 21.49
CA ALA A 123 8.36 3.58 22.64
C ALA A 123 8.49 4.41 23.93
N LEU A 124 9.11 5.60 23.84
CA LEU A 124 9.25 6.50 24.98
C LEU A 124 7.90 7.06 25.46
N ALA A 125 7.01 7.43 24.54
CA ALA A 125 5.66 7.92 24.86
C ALA A 125 4.85 6.87 25.63
N GLN A 126 4.92 5.59 25.25
CA GLN A 126 4.26 4.50 25.97
C GLN A 126 4.78 4.35 27.40
N LEU A 127 6.09 4.47 27.61
CA LEU A 127 6.70 4.42 28.95
C LEU A 127 6.30 5.64 29.79
N GLN A 128 6.36 6.85 29.23
CA GLN A 128 5.95 8.07 29.92
C GLN A 128 4.46 8.03 30.31
N SER A 129 3.60 7.55 29.41
CA SER A 129 2.17 7.39 29.68
C SER A 129 1.89 6.42 30.82
N THR A 130 2.63 5.30 30.85
CA THR A 130 2.54 4.31 31.94
C THR A 130 2.94 4.93 33.27
N LEU A 131 4.03 5.69 33.32
CA LEU A 131 4.44 6.41 34.54
C LEU A 131 3.43 7.49 34.95
N GLY A 132 2.94 8.29 34.00
CA GLY A 132 1.98 9.37 34.27
C GLY A 132 0.64 8.89 34.84
N SER A 133 0.27 7.63 34.58
CA SER A 133 -0.97 7.00 35.05
C SER A 133 -0.76 5.91 36.10
N PHE A 134 0.48 5.69 36.57
CA PHE A 134 0.84 4.51 37.38
C PHE A 134 0.04 4.38 38.68
N PHE A 135 -0.20 5.50 39.37
CA PHE A 135 -0.99 5.55 40.61
C PHE A 135 -2.39 6.16 40.39
N GLU A 136 -2.77 6.46 39.15
CA GLU A 136 -4.08 7.06 38.84
C GLU A 136 -5.20 6.02 38.93
N ARG A 137 -6.39 6.46 39.36
CA ARG A 137 -7.58 5.61 39.45
C ARG A 137 -8.69 6.21 38.59
N ALA A 138 -9.32 5.37 37.78
CA ALA A 138 -10.37 5.80 36.86
C ALA A 138 -11.76 5.93 37.52
N CYS A 139 -11.98 5.30 38.67
CA CYS A 139 -13.26 5.32 39.38
C CYS A 139 -13.51 6.67 40.07
N PRO A 140 -14.78 7.09 40.22
CA PRO A 140 -15.11 8.32 40.94
C PRO A 140 -14.64 8.26 42.40
N GLY A 141 -14.04 9.34 42.89
CA GLY A 141 -13.67 9.52 44.28
C GLY A 141 -13.48 11.00 44.61
N TYR A 142 -13.75 11.39 45.85
CA TYR A 142 -13.57 12.78 46.31
C TYR A 142 -12.93 12.87 47.70
N ASP A 143 -12.71 11.73 48.35
CA ASP A 143 -12.07 11.64 49.66
C ASP A 143 -11.49 10.24 49.87
N GLN A 144 -10.63 10.09 50.88
CA GLN A 144 -9.92 8.86 51.21
C GLN A 144 -9.57 8.82 52.71
N SER A 145 -9.55 7.62 53.29
CA SER A 145 -9.19 7.46 54.70
C SER A 145 -7.69 7.19 54.91
N LYS A 146 -7.22 6.02 54.46
CA LYS A 146 -5.83 5.57 54.67
C LYS A 146 -5.12 5.16 53.40
N ILE A 147 -5.82 4.67 52.40
CA ILE A 147 -5.22 4.26 51.14
C ILE A 147 -5.21 5.49 50.22
N PRO A 148 -4.04 5.89 49.67
CA PRO A 148 -3.99 6.98 48.72
C PRO A 148 -4.79 6.64 47.47
N TRP A 149 -5.69 7.54 47.10
CA TRP A 149 -6.59 7.34 45.97
C TRP A 149 -6.25 8.22 44.76
N PHE A 150 -5.57 9.35 45.00
CA PHE A 150 -5.29 10.35 43.98
C PHE A 150 -3.78 10.52 43.80
N PHE A 151 -3.31 10.40 42.56
CA PHE A 151 -1.91 10.62 42.21
C PHE A 151 -1.62 12.10 41.91
N ASP A 152 -2.47 12.76 41.14
CA ASP A 152 -2.39 14.22 40.97
C ASP A 152 -2.80 14.96 42.27
N PRO A 153 -1.91 15.79 42.86
CA PRO A 153 -2.21 16.55 44.08
C PRO A 153 -3.39 17.53 43.94
N SER A 154 -3.73 17.97 42.74
CA SER A 154 -4.86 18.89 42.51
C SER A 154 -6.20 18.27 42.89
N TYR A 155 -6.32 16.94 42.88
CA TYR A 155 -7.55 16.24 43.27
C TYR A 155 -7.91 16.40 44.75
N TYR A 156 -6.92 16.68 45.62
CA TYR A 156 -7.14 16.94 47.05
C TYR A 156 -7.71 18.33 47.32
N GLN A 157 -7.67 19.22 46.32
CA GLN A 157 -8.23 20.58 46.41
C GLN A 157 -9.59 20.68 45.71
N CYS A 158 -10.07 19.60 45.08
CA CYS A 158 -11.32 19.58 44.35
C CYS A 158 -12.51 19.48 45.31
N GLN A 159 -13.51 20.36 45.15
CA GLN A 159 -14.78 20.25 45.89
C GLN A 159 -15.76 19.22 45.29
N GLY A 160 -15.48 18.73 44.07
CA GLY A 160 -16.35 17.81 43.33
C GLY A 160 -15.80 16.37 43.29
N VAL A 161 -16.59 15.47 42.70
CA VAL A 161 -16.18 14.09 42.44
C VAL A 161 -15.08 14.08 41.39
N ASN A 162 -13.89 13.60 41.75
CA ASN A 162 -12.82 13.31 40.80
C ASN A 162 -13.20 12.04 40.06
N TYR A 163 -13.59 12.19 38.80
CA TYR A 163 -13.90 11.08 37.92
C TYR A 163 -13.22 11.32 36.58
N ASP A 164 -12.44 10.36 36.08
CA ASP A 164 -11.73 10.53 34.80
C ASP A 164 -12.70 10.82 33.64
N ARG A 165 -13.95 10.34 33.76
CA ARG A 165 -15.04 10.65 32.83
C ARG A 165 -15.39 12.14 32.76
N PHE A 166 -15.11 12.91 33.81
CA PHE A 166 -15.32 14.36 33.87
C PHE A 166 -14.15 15.17 33.29
N ALA A 167 -13.18 14.48 32.67
CA ALA A 167 -11.89 14.97 32.21
C ALA A 167 -10.89 15.25 33.36
N SER A 168 -9.76 14.54 33.32
CA SER A 168 -8.64 14.77 34.23
C SER A 168 -7.97 16.14 33.98
N PRO A 169 -7.15 16.64 34.92
CA PRO A 169 -6.32 17.82 34.69
C PRO A 169 -5.46 17.69 33.43
N ASP A 170 -4.84 16.52 33.21
CA ASP A 170 -4.01 16.26 32.02
C ASP A 170 -4.81 16.41 30.71
N VAL A 171 -6.09 16.03 30.70
CA VAL A 171 -6.97 16.22 29.53
C VAL A 171 -7.24 17.70 29.30
N ARG A 172 -7.55 18.47 30.35
CA ARG A 172 -7.81 19.92 30.24
C ARG A 172 -6.60 20.70 29.75
N ASP A 173 -5.40 20.33 30.23
CA ASP A 173 -4.16 20.96 29.78
C ASP A 173 -3.91 20.70 28.29
N ARG A 174 -4.18 19.48 27.82
CA ARG A 174 -4.08 19.12 26.41
C ARG A 174 -5.15 19.79 25.55
N GLU A 175 -6.36 19.98 26.08
CA GLU A 175 -7.44 20.71 25.42
C GLU A 175 -7.03 22.15 25.11
N GLN A 176 -6.51 22.86 26.11
CA GLN A 176 -6.04 24.24 25.96
C GLN A 176 -4.85 24.33 25.00
N GLN A 177 -3.85 23.44 25.17
CA GLN A 177 -2.68 23.41 24.30
C GLN A 177 -3.06 23.17 22.82
N LEU A 178 -4.02 22.28 22.57
CA LEU A 178 -4.45 21.96 21.20
C LEU A 178 -5.22 23.12 20.59
N LEU A 179 -6.10 23.79 21.34
CA LEU A 179 -6.80 24.99 20.88
C LEU A 179 -5.82 26.09 20.43
N GLU A 180 -4.79 26.35 21.23
CA GLU A 180 -3.72 27.31 20.90
C GLU A 180 -2.91 26.89 19.68
N THR A 181 -2.68 25.59 19.51
CA THR A 181 -1.94 25.02 18.38
C THR A 181 -2.68 25.21 17.05
N LEU A 182 -3.99 24.99 17.05
CA LEU A 182 -4.83 25.05 15.85
C LEU A 182 -5.08 26.47 15.36
N GLN A 183 -5.04 27.45 16.27
CA GLN A 183 -5.23 28.87 15.96
C GLN A 183 -6.50 29.12 15.10
N LEU A 184 -7.65 28.61 15.53
CA LEU A 184 -8.90 28.69 14.76
C LEU A 184 -9.57 30.07 14.79
N GLY A 185 -8.97 31.05 15.48
CA GLY A 185 -9.52 32.39 15.71
C GLY A 185 -9.94 32.62 17.16
N SER A 186 -10.33 33.85 17.49
CA SER A 186 -10.70 34.25 18.86
C SER A 186 -12.14 34.72 19.03
N ASN A 187 -12.84 35.03 17.93
CA ASN A 187 -14.25 35.40 17.99
C ASN A 187 -15.12 34.26 18.57
N GLN A 188 -16.24 34.61 19.21
CA GLN A 188 -17.10 33.68 19.96
C GLN A 188 -16.40 32.97 21.16
N ASN A 189 -15.18 33.37 21.53
CA ASN A 189 -14.38 32.81 22.63
C ASN A 189 -14.34 31.25 22.60
N PRO A 190 -13.72 30.64 21.58
CA PRO A 190 -13.83 29.21 21.36
C PRO A 190 -13.13 28.39 22.46
N LYS A 191 -13.71 27.23 22.78
CA LYS A 191 -13.16 26.22 23.70
C LYS A 191 -13.09 24.88 23.01
N LEU A 192 -12.10 24.06 23.36
CA LEU A 192 -11.89 22.73 22.78
C LEU A 192 -12.13 21.65 23.82
N LEU A 193 -12.85 20.59 23.46
CA LEU A 193 -13.00 19.38 24.27
C LEU A 193 -12.47 18.14 23.54
N LEU A 194 -11.58 17.40 24.18
CA LEU A 194 -11.02 16.16 23.66
C LEU A 194 -12.01 14.99 23.80
N MET A 195 -12.00 14.12 22.80
CA MET A 195 -12.87 12.97 22.63
C MET A 195 -12.03 11.73 22.29
N SER A 196 -12.57 10.54 22.57
CA SER A 196 -11.93 9.25 22.37
C SER A 196 -11.72 8.86 20.89
N SER A 197 -12.38 9.52 19.95
CA SER A 197 -12.18 9.37 18.49
C SER A 197 -12.88 10.50 17.72
N GLY A 198 -12.62 10.63 16.41
CA GLY A 198 -13.38 11.56 15.55
C GLY A 198 -14.88 11.24 15.51
N MET A 199 -15.26 9.96 15.48
CA MET A 199 -16.67 9.56 15.53
C MET A 199 -17.32 9.82 16.90
N ALA A 200 -16.54 9.78 17.98
CA ALA A 200 -16.99 10.23 19.29
C ALA A 200 -17.25 11.75 19.31
N SER A 201 -16.41 12.56 18.66
CA SER A 201 -16.68 13.98 18.45
C SER A 201 -17.97 14.21 17.67
N PHE A 202 -18.14 13.51 16.55
CA PHE A 202 -19.36 13.62 15.74
C PHE A 202 -20.60 13.20 16.53
N THR A 203 -20.53 12.10 17.31
CA THR A 203 -21.65 11.63 18.15
C THR A 203 -22.10 12.68 19.15
N VAL A 204 -21.14 13.37 19.79
CA VAL A 204 -21.45 14.47 20.73
C VAL A 204 -22.11 15.64 20.02
N ILE A 205 -21.60 16.05 18.84
CA ILE A 205 -22.20 17.10 18.03
C ILE A 205 -23.61 16.72 17.59
N GLN A 206 -23.79 15.51 17.05
CA GLN A 206 -25.08 15.01 16.62
C GLN A 206 -26.09 15.06 17.77
N GLN A 207 -25.72 14.55 18.95
CA GLN A 207 -26.58 14.55 20.11
C GLN A 207 -26.95 15.98 20.54
N TYR A 208 -25.99 16.91 20.53
CA TYR A 208 -26.25 18.31 20.84
C TYR A 208 -27.22 18.92 19.82
N VAL A 209 -26.95 18.75 18.53
CA VAL A 209 -27.80 19.27 17.44
C VAL A 209 -29.21 18.72 17.57
N VAL A 210 -29.39 17.40 17.72
CA VAL A 210 -30.72 16.78 17.89
C VAL A 210 -31.46 17.35 19.11
N GLN A 211 -30.77 17.68 20.20
CA GLN A 211 -31.37 18.32 21.37
C GLN A 211 -31.78 19.79 21.15
N GLN A 212 -31.18 20.47 20.18
CA GLN A 212 -31.55 21.85 19.81
C GLN A 212 -32.67 21.91 18.75
N LEU A 213 -33.01 20.78 18.13
CA LEU A 213 -33.97 20.71 17.03
C LEU A 213 -35.30 20.10 17.48
N ASN A 214 -36.38 20.56 16.85
CA ASN A 214 -37.73 20.02 17.04
C ASN A 214 -38.08 19.01 15.95
N TYR A 215 -39.15 18.25 16.19
CA TYR A 215 -39.71 17.37 15.17
C TYR A 215 -40.10 18.17 13.92
N GLY A 216 -39.64 17.70 12.76
CA GLY A 216 -39.88 18.33 11.46
C GLY A 216 -38.87 19.39 11.07
N ASP A 217 -37.94 19.79 11.96
CA ASP A 217 -36.89 20.73 11.60
C ASP A 217 -35.98 20.17 10.49
N THR A 218 -35.49 21.07 9.65
CA THR A 218 -34.61 20.73 8.53
C THR A 218 -33.14 20.95 8.89
N VAL A 219 -32.31 19.98 8.52
CA VAL A 219 -30.85 20.07 8.48
C VAL A 219 -30.42 20.09 7.02
N VAL A 220 -29.58 21.05 6.65
CA VAL A 220 -28.92 21.06 5.34
C VAL A 220 -27.50 20.53 5.48
N VAL A 221 -27.07 19.74 4.52
CA VAL A 221 -25.69 19.25 4.40
C VAL A 221 -25.11 19.74 3.07
N SER A 222 -23.80 19.97 2.98
CA SER A 222 -23.10 20.10 1.69
C SER A 222 -23.41 18.89 0.79
N PRO A 223 -23.21 18.97 -0.54
CA PRO A 223 -23.58 17.88 -1.45
C PRO A 223 -23.05 16.52 -1.00
N TYR A 224 -21.87 16.53 -0.38
CA TYR A 224 -21.30 15.42 0.35
C TYR A 224 -20.81 15.88 1.74
N ILE A 225 -20.95 15.00 2.73
CA ILE A 225 -20.21 15.01 4.01
C ILE A 225 -19.75 13.58 4.29
N TYR A 226 -18.81 13.39 5.21
CA TYR A 226 -18.28 12.06 5.55
C TYR A 226 -19.40 11.03 5.84
N PHE A 227 -19.31 9.84 5.24
CA PHE A 227 -20.43 8.87 5.24
C PHE A 227 -20.81 8.38 6.65
N GLU A 228 -19.84 8.19 7.55
CA GLU A 228 -20.10 7.79 8.94
C GLU A 228 -20.78 8.92 9.74
N SER A 229 -20.68 10.16 9.26
CA SER A 229 -21.44 11.30 9.78
C SER A 229 -22.83 11.42 9.12
N PHE A 230 -22.92 11.15 7.82
CA PHE A 230 -24.15 11.29 7.05
C PHE A 230 -25.22 10.24 7.40
N GLN A 231 -24.82 8.97 7.53
CA GLN A 231 -25.77 7.88 7.78
C GLN A 231 -26.54 8.06 9.11
N PRO A 232 -25.88 8.36 10.24
CA PRO A 232 -26.59 8.62 11.49
C PRO A 232 -27.53 9.81 11.41
N MET A 233 -27.19 10.88 10.67
CA MET A 233 -28.07 12.04 10.49
C MET A 233 -29.34 11.69 9.71
N ARG A 234 -29.22 10.98 8.58
CA ARG A 234 -30.40 10.55 7.80
C ARG A 234 -31.28 9.56 8.55
N SER A 235 -30.72 8.81 9.50
CA SER A 235 -31.48 7.87 10.31
C SER A 235 -32.40 8.55 11.34
N GLN A 236 -32.22 9.86 11.59
CA GLN A 236 -33.07 10.63 12.51
C GLN A 236 -34.44 10.91 11.89
N LYS A 237 -35.42 10.05 12.17
CA LYS A 237 -36.79 10.15 11.63
C LYS A 237 -37.53 11.44 12.00
N SER A 238 -37.11 12.12 13.07
CA SER A 238 -37.66 13.40 13.50
C SER A 238 -37.16 14.60 12.69
N LEU A 239 -36.12 14.43 11.87
CA LEU A 239 -35.47 15.52 11.13
C LEU A 239 -35.62 15.31 9.62
N THR A 240 -35.71 16.41 8.88
CA THR A 240 -35.59 16.39 7.43
C THR A 240 -34.15 16.72 7.06
N VAL A 241 -33.44 15.82 6.36
CA VAL A 241 -32.06 16.07 5.92
C VAL A 241 -32.04 16.34 4.41
N VAL A 242 -31.53 17.50 4.01
CA VAL A 242 -31.49 17.97 2.63
C VAL A 242 -30.04 18.23 2.20
N ASN A 243 -29.64 17.68 1.05
CA ASN A 243 -28.35 17.98 0.43
C ASN A 243 -28.45 19.26 -0.40
N ALA A 244 -27.47 20.14 -0.26
CA ALA A 244 -27.26 21.25 -1.19
C ALA A 244 -26.92 20.71 -2.60
N LYS A 245 -27.16 21.52 -3.63
CA LYS A 245 -26.95 21.12 -5.03
C LYS A 245 -25.50 21.29 -5.49
N GLY A 246 -24.81 22.28 -4.96
CA GLY A 246 -23.42 22.61 -5.29
C GLY A 246 -22.56 22.81 -4.05
N PHE A 247 -21.23 22.76 -4.25
CA PHE A 247 -20.23 23.04 -3.21
C PHE A 247 -19.93 24.53 -3.04
N ASP A 248 -20.44 25.37 -3.94
CA ASP A 248 -20.34 26.82 -3.80
C ASP A 248 -21.16 27.30 -2.59
N PRO A 249 -20.66 28.32 -1.84
CA PRO A 249 -21.36 28.86 -0.68
C PRO A 249 -22.80 29.29 -0.96
N GLU A 250 -23.06 29.90 -2.13
CA GLU A 250 -24.37 30.38 -2.54
C GLU A 250 -25.41 29.27 -2.63
N SER A 251 -25.08 28.13 -3.25
CA SER A 251 -25.98 26.97 -3.34
C SER A 251 -26.34 26.40 -1.96
N ILE A 252 -25.39 26.37 -1.04
CA ILE A 252 -25.61 25.86 0.32
C ILE A 252 -26.50 26.84 1.10
N ILE A 253 -26.25 28.14 0.99
CA ILE A 253 -27.05 29.19 1.62
C ILE A 253 -28.48 29.19 1.06
N GLU A 254 -28.65 29.08 -0.25
CA GLU A 254 -29.96 28.98 -0.90
C GLU A 254 -30.74 27.76 -0.39
N ALA A 255 -30.09 26.59 -0.31
CA ALA A 255 -30.72 25.38 0.21
C ALA A 255 -31.14 25.54 1.69
N ALA A 256 -30.29 26.16 2.52
CA ALA A 256 -30.59 26.43 3.92
C ALA A 256 -31.77 27.39 4.09
N GLU A 257 -31.79 28.50 3.35
CA GLU A 257 -32.85 29.51 3.43
C GLU A 257 -34.19 28.98 2.87
N ARG A 258 -34.15 28.31 1.71
CA ARG A 258 -35.33 27.75 1.05
C ARG A 258 -36.05 26.71 1.92
N ASN A 259 -35.31 25.90 2.67
CA ASN A 259 -35.87 24.86 3.53
C ASN A 259 -35.97 25.29 5.00
N ASN A 260 -35.70 26.56 5.30
CA ASN A 260 -35.62 27.11 6.67
C ASN A 260 -34.78 26.21 7.62
N ALA A 261 -33.62 25.78 7.15
CA ALA A 261 -32.75 24.88 7.89
C ALA A 261 -32.27 25.52 9.20
N ARG A 262 -32.27 24.73 10.27
CA ARG A 262 -31.81 25.13 11.61
C ARG A 262 -30.35 24.77 11.86
N ALA A 263 -29.85 23.75 11.17
CA ALA A 263 -28.45 23.37 11.20
C ALA A 263 -27.92 23.16 9.78
N VAL A 264 -26.67 23.54 9.56
CA VAL A 264 -25.96 23.38 8.28
C VAL A 264 -24.63 22.65 8.54
N PHE A 265 -24.45 21.47 7.94
CA PHE A 265 -23.19 20.71 8.02
C PHE A 265 -22.35 20.96 6.77
N LEU A 266 -21.08 21.29 6.98
CA LEU A 266 -20.12 21.63 5.96
C LEU A 266 -18.88 20.75 6.10
N ASP A 267 -18.40 20.23 4.97
CA ASP A 267 -17.10 19.59 4.84
C ASP A 267 -16.23 20.45 3.91
N PRO A 268 -15.27 21.25 4.44
CA PRO A 268 -14.45 22.17 3.67
C PRO A 268 -13.71 21.49 2.51
N MET A 269 -13.29 20.24 2.70
CA MET A 269 -12.65 19.41 1.68
C MET A 269 -13.27 18.02 1.76
N CYS A 270 -14.08 17.69 0.77
CA CYS A 270 -14.87 16.48 0.76
C CYS A 270 -14.03 15.24 0.46
N ASN A 271 -14.46 14.14 1.06
CA ASN A 271 -13.84 12.83 0.91
C ASN A 271 -14.17 12.12 -0.44
N THR A 272 -14.19 12.86 -1.54
CA THR A 272 -14.59 12.41 -2.90
C THR A 272 -13.38 12.21 -3.83
N VAL A 273 -13.62 11.68 -5.04
CA VAL A 273 -12.56 11.54 -6.05
C VAL A 273 -12.02 12.90 -6.51
N GLY A 274 -12.90 13.91 -6.63
CA GLY A 274 -12.52 15.27 -7.02
C GLY A 274 -11.97 16.13 -5.89
N LEU A 275 -12.01 15.64 -4.64
CA LEU A 275 -11.64 16.39 -3.44
C LEU A 275 -12.33 17.77 -3.41
N ASP A 276 -13.64 17.77 -3.70
CA ASP A 276 -14.44 18.99 -3.82
C ASP A 276 -14.29 19.87 -2.58
N THR A 277 -14.19 21.18 -2.77
CA THR A 277 -13.90 22.13 -1.69
C THR A 277 -14.97 23.20 -1.55
N ILE A 278 -15.16 23.69 -0.32
CA ILE A 278 -16.11 24.76 0.02
C ILE A 278 -15.33 25.96 0.54
N ASP A 279 -15.58 27.14 -0.03
CA ASP A 279 -15.03 28.41 0.48
C ASP A 279 -15.78 28.83 1.76
N ILE A 280 -15.38 28.25 2.90
CA ILE A 280 -15.95 28.55 4.22
C ILE A 280 -15.80 30.03 4.58
N ARG A 281 -14.73 30.68 4.13
CA ARG A 281 -14.52 32.10 4.38
C ARG A 281 -15.60 32.92 3.67
N ARG A 282 -15.81 32.69 2.38
CA ARG A 282 -16.88 33.36 1.62
C ARG A 282 -18.25 33.04 2.19
N PHE A 283 -18.51 31.78 2.55
CA PHE A 283 -19.74 31.39 3.24
C PHE A 283 -19.99 32.26 4.48
N ALA A 284 -18.99 32.38 5.37
CA ALA A 284 -19.10 33.17 6.59
C ALA A 284 -19.41 34.66 6.31
N HIS A 285 -18.72 35.27 5.33
CA HIS A 285 -18.98 36.66 4.94
C HIS A 285 -20.39 36.87 4.37
N LEU A 286 -20.90 35.90 3.59
CA LEU A 286 -22.22 35.98 2.98
C LEU A 286 -23.35 35.85 3.99
N VAL A 287 -23.18 35.08 5.08
CA VAL A 287 -24.21 34.87 6.10
C VAL A 287 -24.16 35.90 7.24
N ALA A 288 -23.02 36.53 7.48
CA ALA A 288 -22.80 37.49 8.57
C ALA A 288 -23.82 38.65 8.64
N ASN A 289 -24.38 39.04 7.49
CA ASN A 289 -25.34 40.14 7.35
C ASN A 289 -26.76 39.69 6.94
N ARG A 290 -27.05 38.38 6.94
CA ARG A 290 -28.35 37.84 6.53
C ARG A 290 -29.23 37.54 7.74
N GLY A 291 -30.43 38.11 7.77
CA GLY A 291 -31.39 37.90 8.86
C GLY A 291 -31.69 36.41 9.14
N GLY A 292 -31.84 36.07 10.42
CA GLY A 292 -32.17 34.73 10.88
C GLY A 292 -31.00 33.73 10.95
N TRP A 293 -29.80 34.08 10.45
CA TRP A 293 -28.63 33.21 10.55
C TRP A 293 -28.05 33.11 11.96
N ALA A 294 -28.24 34.11 12.82
CA ALA A 294 -27.83 34.05 14.23
C ALA A 294 -28.46 32.88 15.01
N ASP A 295 -29.66 32.45 14.59
CA ASP A 295 -30.41 31.36 15.22
C ASP A 295 -30.07 29.98 14.63
N ARG A 296 -29.09 29.90 13.74
CA ARG A 296 -28.67 28.64 13.08
C ARG A 296 -27.37 28.11 13.68
N LEU A 297 -27.23 26.78 13.62
CA LEU A 297 -25.97 26.10 13.90
C LEU A 297 -25.23 25.81 12.60
N VAL A 298 -23.94 26.12 12.55
CA VAL A 298 -23.05 25.68 11.46
C VAL A 298 -22.06 24.68 12.02
N ILE A 299 -22.05 23.47 11.46
CA ILE A 299 -21.19 22.37 11.87
C ILE A 299 -20.14 22.18 10.79
N VAL A 300 -18.86 22.18 11.15
CA VAL A 300 -17.74 22.04 10.20
C VAL A 300 -16.88 20.84 10.57
N ASP A 301 -16.74 19.89 9.64
CA ASP A 301 -15.78 18.79 9.73
C ASP A 301 -14.42 19.23 9.20
N GLY A 302 -13.47 19.53 10.07
CA GLY A 302 -12.13 19.98 9.68
C GLY A 302 -11.15 18.86 9.37
N THR A 303 -11.58 17.59 9.36
CA THR A 303 -10.65 16.44 9.44
C THR A 303 -9.61 16.39 8.32
N LEU A 304 -9.97 16.78 7.09
CA LEU A 304 -9.02 16.80 5.96
C LEU A 304 -8.15 18.08 5.92
N VAL A 305 -8.57 19.15 6.60
CA VAL A 305 -7.94 20.48 6.58
C VAL A 305 -7.63 20.96 8.01
N SER A 306 -6.99 20.08 8.79
CA SER A 306 -6.81 20.26 10.23
C SER A 306 -6.06 21.54 10.63
N GLY A 307 -6.70 22.45 11.37
CA GLY A 307 -6.11 23.74 11.75
C GLY A 307 -5.78 24.67 10.56
N GLY A 308 -6.30 24.37 9.38
CA GLY A 308 -6.04 25.14 8.16
C GLY A 308 -6.84 26.44 8.06
N MET A 309 -7.86 26.64 8.90
CA MET A 309 -8.81 27.75 8.79
C MET A 309 -8.80 28.62 10.06
N GLN A 310 -8.86 29.94 9.90
CA GLN A 310 -9.16 30.88 10.98
C GLN A 310 -10.67 31.02 11.12
N LEU A 311 -11.32 29.88 11.35
CA LEU A 311 -12.76 29.69 11.25
C LEU A 311 -13.55 30.73 12.04
N TYR A 312 -13.25 30.88 13.33
CA TYR A 312 -14.00 31.78 14.21
C TYR A 312 -13.82 33.24 13.82
N ASP A 313 -12.63 33.65 13.36
CA ASP A 313 -12.41 35.02 12.89
C ASP A 313 -13.19 35.35 11.61
N TRP A 314 -13.56 34.34 10.81
CA TRP A 314 -14.38 34.54 9.62
C TRP A 314 -15.87 34.67 9.94
N PHE A 315 -16.34 34.02 11.01
CA PHE A 315 -17.71 34.13 11.50
C PHE A 315 -17.84 35.31 12.48
N ASP A 316 -17.71 36.51 11.92
CA ASP A 316 -17.87 37.79 12.59
C ASP A 316 -19.11 38.52 12.05
N GLY A 317 -19.78 39.32 12.89
CA GLY A 317 -20.94 40.12 12.51
C GLY A 317 -22.24 39.82 13.29
N PRO A 318 -23.25 40.69 13.18
CA PRO A 318 -24.44 40.66 14.04
C PRO A 318 -25.38 39.48 13.77
N HIS A 319 -25.31 38.87 12.59
CA HIS A 319 -26.12 37.70 12.23
C HIS A 319 -25.30 36.42 12.08
N CYS A 320 -24.04 36.40 12.55
CA CYS A 320 -23.22 35.20 12.43
C CYS A 320 -23.85 34.02 13.22
N PRO A 321 -23.91 32.82 12.63
CA PRO A 321 -24.37 31.62 13.33
C PRO A 321 -23.37 31.18 14.40
N LYS A 322 -23.83 30.34 15.34
CA LYS A 322 -22.94 29.61 16.23
C LYS A 322 -22.24 28.48 15.46
N VAL A 323 -20.92 28.40 15.62
CA VAL A 323 -20.09 27.43 14.88
C VAL A 323 -19.59 26.31 15.78
N LEU A 324 -19.94 25.07 15.43
CA LEU A 324 -19.38 23.85 16.00
C LEU A 324 -18.37 23.27 15.02
N TYR A 325 -17.15 23.06 15.48
CA TYR A 325 -16.08 22.49 14.67
C TYR A 325 -15.64 21.16 15.26
N TYR A 326 -15.31 20.17 14.43
CA TYR A 326 -14.71 18.94 14.93
C TYR A 326 -13.69 18.36 13.97
N GLU A 327 -12.82 17.53 14.53
CA GLU A 327 -11.88 16.74 13.74
C GLU A 327 -11.63 15.36 14.34
N SER A 328 -11.22 14.45 13.45
CA SER A 328 -10.50 13.25 13.84
C SER A 328 -9.03 13.56 14.09
N ALA A 329 -8.62 13.56 15.36
CA ALA A 329 -7.27 13.91 15.80
C ALA A 329 -6.27 12.73 15.79
N HIS A 330 -6.68 11.54 15.34
CA HIS A 330 -5.74 10.45 15.01
C HIS A 330 -5.00 10.62 13.69
N LYS A 331 -5.25 11.74 12.99
CA LYS A 331 -4.63 12.09 11.72
C LYS A 331 -3.40 12.99 11.93
N TYR A 332 -3.52 14.27 11.59
CA TYR A 332 -2.42 15.23 11.57
C TYR A 332 -1.86 15.58 12.96
N ILE A 333 -2.74 15.68 13.98
CA ILE A 333 -2.37 16.08 15.35
C ILE A 333 -1.37 15.11 15.99
N GLN A 334 -1.43 13.82 15.66
CA GLN A 334 -0.53 12.81 16.22
C GLN A 334 0.80 12.67 15.47
N LEU A 335 1.10 13.56 14.53
CA LEU A 335 2.35 13.51 13.75
C LEU A 335 2.58 12.19 13.00
N GLY A 336 1.51 11.43 12.72
CA GLY A 336 1.62 10.09 12.11
C GLY A 336 2.06 8.98 13.06
N LEU A 337 2.14 9.24 14.37
CA LEU A 337 2.60 8.28 15.38
C LEU A 337 1.60 7.18 15.72
N ASP A 338 0.32 7.34 15.38
CA ASP A 338 -0.72 6.29 15.49
C ASP A 338 -0.71 5.55 16.84
N LEU A 339 -0.70 6.32 17.95
CA LEU A 339 -0.63 5.78 19.30
C LEU A 339 -2.01 5.55 19.91
N ILE A 340 -2.97 6.41 19.58
CA ILE A 340 -4.33 6.37 20.13
C ILE A 340 -5.37 6.80 19.09
N MET A 341 -6.61 6.39 19.31
CA MET A 341 -7.76 7.08 18.72
C MET A 341 -7.99 8.39 19.47
N CYS A 342 -8.32 9.45 18.74
CA CYS A 342 -8.58 10.77 19.32
C CYS A 342 -9.47 11.58 18.36
N GLY A 343 -10.30 12.44 18.93
CA GLY A 343 -11.01 13.51 18.24
C GLY A 343 -11.18 14.70 19.16
N TYR A 344 -11.68 15.81 18.63
CA TYR A 344 -12.12 16.92 19.47
C TYR A 344 -13.29 17.67 18.86
N VAL A 345 -13.95 18.48 19.70
CA VAL A 345 -14.96 19.46 19.31
C VAL A 345 -14.49 20.83 19.78
N VAL A 346 -14.63 21.85 18.93
CA VAL A 346 -14.45 23.26 19.27
C VAL A 346 -15.79 23.96 19.15
N MET A 347 -16.12 24.78 20.14
CA MET A 347 -17.39 25.49 20.22
C MET A 347 -17.25 26.82 20.96
N PRO A 348 -18.22 27.72 20.85
CA PRO A 348 -18.34 28.89 21.73
C PRO A 348 -18.41 28.50 23.21
N GLU A 349 -17.86 29.36 24.08
CA GLU A 349 -17.78 29.10 25.53
C GLU A 349 -19.15 28.85 26.19
N ASP A 350 -20.21 29.51 25.73
CA ASP A 350 -21.57 29.35 26.27
C ASP A 350 -22.15 27.96 26.01
N LEU A 351 -21.63 27.21 25.02
CA LEU A 351 -22.07 25.86 24.71
C LEU A 351 -21.32 24.77 25.48
N VAL A 352 -20.22 25.12 26.18
CA VAL A 352 -19.38 24.17 26.91
C VAL A 352 -20.17 23.32 27.90
N PRO A 353 -21.05 23.88 28.77
CA PRO A 353 -21.74 23.06 29.78
C PRO A 353 -22.60 21.95 29.17
N ALA A 354 -23.32 22.26 28.08
CA ALA A 354 -24.19 21.30 27.41
C ALA A 354 -23.38 20.20 26.70
N ILE A 355 -22.36 20.58 25.92
CA ILE A 355 -21.53 19.65 25.15
C ILE A 355 -20.68 18.78 26.10
N GLN A 356 -20.15 19.37 27.17
CA GLN A 356 -19.40 18.64 28.19
C GLN A 356 -20.27 17.60 28.89
N LEU A 357 -21.52 17.94 29.24
CA LEU A 357 -22.46 17.00 29.85
C LEU A 357 -22.75 15.83 28.91
N ILE A 358 -23.00 16.09 27.63
CA ILE A 358 -23.20 15.04 26.61
C ILE A 358 -21.97 14.13 26.56
N ARG A 359 -20.77 14.71 26.42
CA ARG A 359 -19.50 13.97 26.40
C ARG A 359 -19.32 13.05 27.61
N GLN A 360 -19.70 13.53 28.79
CA GLN A 360 -19.65 12.77 30.02
C GLN A 360 -20.66 11.63 30.01
N ILE A 361 -21.93 11.89 29.69
CA ILE A 361 -23.00 10.88 29.74
C ILE A 361 -22.77 9.77 28.71
N THR A 362 -22.30 10.12 27.51
CA THR A 362 -22.01 9.14 26.45
C THR A 362 -20.67 8.43 26.64
N GLY A 363 -19.85 8.84 27.61
CA GLY A 363 -18.54 8.24 27.87
C GLY A 363 -17.53 8.49 26.74
N THR A 364 -17.73 9.54 25.94
CA THR A 364 -16.91 9.81 24.74
C THR A 364 -15.64 10.60 25.04
N VAL A 365 -15.42 11.03 26.28
CA VAL A 365 -14.21 11.74 26.74
C VAL A 365 -12.91 10.99 26.44
N LEU A 366 -11.83 11.72 26.15
CA LEU A 366 -10.49 11.16 26.12
C LEU A 366 -9.96 10.97 27.56
N TYR A 367 -9.60 9.75 27.93
CA TYR A 367 -9.10 9.43 29.27
C TYR A 367 -7.64 9.86 29.49
N SER A 368 -7.26 10.10 30.74
CA SER A 368 -5.95 10.66 31.11
C SER A 368 -4.75 9.92 30.50
N ARG A 369 -4.76 8.59 30.55
CA ARG A 369 -3.70 7.75 29.97
C ARG A 369 -3.53 8.02 28.48
N ASN A 370 -4.63 8.15 27.73
CA ASN A 370 -4.55 8.44 26.30
C ASN A 370 -4.14 9.89 26.05
N ALA A 371 -4.61 10.86 26.84
CA ALA A 371 -4.18 12.26 26.71
C ALA A 371 -2.65 12.43 26.86
N SER A 372 -2.01 11.61 27.71
CA SER A 372 -0.55 11.61 27.87
C SER A 372 0.22 11.09 26.64
N LEU A 373 -0.42 10.32 25.75
CA LEU A 373 0.18 9.81 24.52
C LEU A 373 0.13 10.82 23.35
N LEU A 374 -0.60 11.93 23.51
CA LEU A 374 -0.57 13.01 22.52
C LEU A 374 0.80 13.71 22.51
N PRO A 375 1.43 13.89 21.34
CA PRO A 375 2.70 14.60 21.27
C PRO A 375 2.52 16.07 21.70
N PRO A 376 3.49 16.66 22.42
CA PRO A 376 3.41 18.04 22.92
C PRO A 376 3.70 19.06 21.82
N ILE A 377 2.85 19.11 20.81
CA ILE A 377 2.95 20.00 19.66
C ILE A 377 2.54 21.44 20.02
N ASP A 378 3.04 22.40 19.26
CA ASP A 378 2.54 23.78 19.25
C ASP A 378 2.26 24.19 17.80
N LYS A 379 1.78 25.43 17.61
CA LYS A 379 1.53 26.00 16.29
C LYS A 379 2.74 25.93 15.36
N THR A 380 3.97 26.08 15.88
CA THR A 380 5.19 26.09 15.06
C THR A 380 5.45 24.70 14.47
N ILE A 381 5.45 23.66 15.32
CA ILE A 381 5.65 22.27 14.91
C ILE A 381 4.54 21.83 13.96
N PHE A 382 3.30 22.12 14.33
CA PHE A 382 2.13 21.68 13.58
C PHE A 382 2.09 22.32 12.19
N ASN A 383 2.19 23.65 12.09
CA ASN A 383 2.16 24.36 10.81
C ASN A 383 3.35 23.98 9.92
N PHE A 384 4.54 23.78 10.50
CA PHE A 384 5.69 23.29 9.74
C PHE A 384 5.39 21.93 9.09
N ARG A 385 4.84 20.98 9.86
CA ARG A 385 4.48 19.65 9.33
C ARG A 385 3.42 19.75 8.25
N MET A 386 2.35 20.52 8.48
CA MET A 386 1.25 20.66 7.52
C MET A 386 1.71 21.32 6.21
N SER A 387 2.57 22.34 6.29
CA SER A 387 3.18 22.97 5.13
C SER A 387 4.02 21.98 4.30
N ARG A 388 4.83 21.14 4.97
CA ARG A 388 5.59 20.08 4.27
C ARG A 388 4.68 19.07 3.59
N LEU A 389 3.67 18.57 4.29
CA LEU A 389 2.69 17.62 3.74
C LEU A 389 2.00 18.17 2.48
N THR A 390 1.56 19.43 2.53
CA THR A 390 0.94 20.11 1.38
C THR A 390 1.91 20.28 0.22
N THR A 391 3.12 20.76 0.50
CA THR A 391 4.15 20.94 -0.54
C THR A 391 4.47 19.62 -1.24
N ASN A 392 4.57 18.54 -0.47
CA ASN A 392 4.82 17.20 -0.99
C ASN A 392 3.64 16.68 -1.83
N ALA A 393 2.41 16.85 -1.35
CA ALA A 393 1.21 16.42 -2.08
C ALA A 393 1.01 17.17 -3.40
N GLU A 394 1.23 18.48 -3.41
CA GLU A 394 1.17 19.30 -4.61
C GLU A 394 2.28 18.95 -5.60
N LYS A 395 3.50 18.66 -5.12
CA LYS A 395 4.60 18.16 -5.97
C LYS A 395 4.25 16.80 -6.57
N LEU A 396 3.76 15.86 -5.78
CA LEU A 396 3.34 14.55 -6.27
C LEU A 396 2.24 14.68 -7.32
N HIS A 397 1.18 15.42 -7.03
CA HIS A 397 0.09 15.68 -7.98
C HIS A 397 0.60 16.18 -9.33
N ARG A 398 1.50 17.18 -9.35
CA ARG A 398 2.06 17.72 -10.61
C ARG A 398 2.85 16.68 -11.40
N LEU A 399 3.66 15.85 -10.72
CA LEU A 399 4.44 14.81 -11.37
C LEU A 399 3.54 13.71 -11.95
N LEU A 400 2.50 13.30 -11.21
CA LEU A 400 1.56 12.30 -11.68
C LEU A 400 0.70 12.83 -12.84
N ASP A 401 0.07 14.00 -12.69
CA ASP A 401 -0.79 14.57 -13.75
C ASP A 401 -0.04 14.74 -15.08
N ALA A 402 1.24 15.16 -15.03
CA ALA A 402 2.04 15.35 -16.23
C ALA A 402 2.30 14.05 -17.01
N GLU A 403 2.50 12.92 -16.31
CA GLU A 403 2.87 11.64 -16.94
C GLU A 403 1.70 10.65 -17.09
N SER A 404 0.61 10.83 -16.34
CA SER A 404 -0.52 9.91 -16.34
C SER A 404 -1.79 10.44 -16.99
N ARG A 405 -1.79 11.65 -17.58
CA ARG A 405 -2.99 12.30 -18.15
C ARG A 405 -3.79 11.44 -19.15
N ASN A 406 -3.12 10.57 -19.90
CA ASN A 406 -3.80 9.67 -20.85
C ASN A 406 -4.35 8.40 -20.21
N MET A 407 -3.95 8.09 -18.97
CA MET A 407 -4.30 6.87 -18.25
C MET A 407 -5.27 7.13 -17.10
N ALA A 408 -5.16 8.28 -16.45
CA ALA A 408 -5.92 8.61 -15.26
C ALA A 408 -6.03 10.13 -15.03
N GLU A 409 -7.14 10.51 -14.41
CA GLU A 409 -7.35 11.81 -13.79
C GLU A 409 -6.73 11.81 -12.39
N VAL A 410 -5.91 12.82 -12.09
CA VAL A 410 -5.25 13.00 -10.80
C VAL A 410 -5.73 14.30 -10.18
N THR A 411 -6.13 14.29 -8.90
CA THR A 411 -6.73 15.48 -8.27
C THR A 411 -6.07 15.83 -6.93
N PHE A 412 -6.00 17.14 -6.67
CA PHE A 412 -5.52 17.80 -5.45
C PHE A 412 -6.33 19.12 -5.27
N PRO A 413 -6.63 19.58 -4.05
CA PRO A 413 -7.52 20.74 -3.82
C PRO A 413 -6.87 22.10 -4.13
N HIS A 414 -6.64 22.43 -5.41
CA HIS A 414 -5.86 23.62 -5.84
C HIS A 414 -6.33 24.99 -5.30
N HIS A 415 -7.62 25.13 -4.98
CA HIS A 415 -8.21 26.40 -4.52
C HIS A 415 -7.93 26.76 -3.06
N TRP A 416 -7.25 25.89 -2.30
CA TRP A 416 -7.02 26.10 -0.87
C TRP A 416 -6.35 27.45 -0.54
N ARG A 417 -5.47 27.94 -1.42
CA ARG A 417 -4.80 29.24 -1.26
C ARG A 417 -5.76 30.41 -1.47
N ASP A 418 -6.64 30.31 -2.46
CA ASP A 418 -7.64 31.32 -2.77
C ASP A 418 -8.65 31.45 -1.62
N TYR A 419 -8.99 30.32 -0.99
CA TYR A 419 -9.82 30.24 0.21
C TYR A 419 -9.08 30.62 1.51
N ARG A 420 -7.79 30.95 1.40
CA ARG A 420 -6.94 31.44 2.48
C ARG A 420 -6.79 30.42 3.61
N TRP A 421 -6.82 29.15 3.26
CA TRP A 421 -6.40 28.09 4.15
C TRP A 421 -4.88 28.15 4.33
N ARG A 422 -4.37 27.71 5.49
CA ARG A 422 -2.93 27.66 5.75
C ARG A 422 -2.22 26.57 4.95
N HIS A 423 -2.96 25.54 4.52
CA HIS A 423 -2.43 24.39 3.81
C HIS A 423 -3.56 23.66 3.06
N GLY A 424 -3.20 22.82 2.07
CA GLY A 424 -4.14 22.03 1.25
C GLY A 424 -4.36 20.59 1.72
N GLY A 425 -3.70 20.17 2.81
CA GLY A 425 -3.74 18.78 3.28
C GLY A 425 -2.70 17.92 2.58
N ASN A 426 -2.83 16.60 2.62
CA ASN A 426 -1.82 15.66 2.09
C ASN A 426 -2.38 14.61 1.12
N VAL A 427 -3.59 14.81 0.60
CA VAL A 427 -4.32 13.81 -0.18
C VAL A 427 -4.21 14.11 -1.67
N VAL A 428 -3.85 13.07 -2.44
CA VAL A 428 -3.95 13.03 -3.90
C VAL A 428 -4.85 11.85 -4.27
N THR A 429 -5.76 12.04 -5.22
CA THR A 429 -6.66 10.99 -5.73
C THR A 429 -6.32 10.65 -7.18
N VAL A 430 -6.59 9.40 -7.58
CA VAL A 430 -6.37 8.92 -8.95
C VAL A 430 -7.58 8.11 -9.40
N ARG A 431 -8.11 8.45 -10.58
CA ARG A 431 -9.21 7.76 -11.26
C ARG A 431 -8.80 7.38 -12.67
N PHE A 432 -8.84 6.10 -13.01
CA PHE A 432 -8.39 5.61 -14.32
C PHE A 432 -9.43 5.86 -15.42
N HIS A 433 -8.94 6.13 -16.64
CA HIS A 433 -9.76 6.17 -17.85
C HIS A 433 -9.96 4.76 -18.40
N GLY A 434 -11.21 4.31 -18.46
CA GLY A 434 -11.56 3.00 -19.03
C GLY A 434 -12.59 2.25 -18.19
N GLU A 435 -13.45 1.49 -18.87
CA GLU A 435 -14.49 0.71 -18.22
C GLU A 435 -13.87 -0.40 -17.35
N GLY A 436 -14.39 -0.58 -16.13
CA GLY A 436 -13.94 -1.63 -15.23
C GLY A 436 -12.61 -1.37 -14.51
N LEU A 437 -11.81 -0.39 -14.93
CA LEU A 437 -10.51 -0.10 -14.30
C LEU A 437 -10.64 0.47 -12.87
N ASN A 438 -11.76 1.10 -12.57
CA ASN A 438 -12.00 1.65 -11.24
C ASN A 438 -12.75 0.66 -10.33
N LYS A 439 -12.86 -0.63 -10.69
CA LYS A 439 -13.45 -1.64 -9.79
C LYS A 439 -12.47 -1.98 -8.67
N ARG A 440 -12.99 -2.19 -7.46
CA ARG A 440 -12.21 -2.43 -6.23
C ARG A 440 -11.11 -3.48 -6.42
N SER A 441 -11.41 -4.66 -6.97
CA SER A 441 -10.42 -5.72 -7.20
C SER A 441 -9.26 -5.29 -8.11
N ASN A 442 -9.54 -4.44 -9.10
CA ASN A 442 -8.53 -3.95 -10.04
C ASN A 442 -7.70 -2.82 -9.41
N LEU A 443 -8.31 -1.93 -8.63
CA LEU A 443 -7.58 -0.91 -7.86
C LEU A 443 -6.70 -1.53 -6.78
N GLU A 444 -7.16 -2.59 -6.10
CA GLU A 444 -6.36 -3.35 -5.13
C GLU A 444 -5.12 -3.95 -5.79
N ARG A 445 -5.26 -4.47 -7.02
CA ARG A 445 -4.13 -4.93 -7.85
C ARG A 445 -3.20 -3.78 -8.21
N CYS A 446 -3.74 -2.64 -8.61
CA CYS A 446 -2.94 -1.45 -8.87
C CYS A 446 -2.12 -1.02 -7.65
N CYS A 447 -2.70 -1.07 -6.43
CA CYS A 447 -1.94 -0.83 -5.20
C CYS A 447 -0.76 -1.80 -5.05
N ASP A 448 -0.96 -3.09 -5.37
CA ASP A 448 0.10 -4.10 -5.27
C ASP A 448 1.22 -3.85 -6.30
N ASP A 449 0.87 -3.47 -7.53
CA ASP A 449 1.82 -3.10 -8.57
C ASP A 449 2.64 -1.86 -8.18
N ILE A 450 1.98 -0.86 -7.57
CA ILE A 450 2.61 0.37 -7.07
C ILE A 450 3.53 0.08 -5.87
N LEU A 451 3.11 -0.79 -4.93
CA LEU A 451 3.99 -1.21 -3.83
C LEU A 451 5.23 -1.96 -4.31
N ARG A 452 5.08 -2.81 -5.33
CA ARG A 452 6.23 -3.52 -5.92
C ARG A 452 7.20 -2.55 -6.58
N ALA A 453 6.68 -1.58 -7.35
CA ALA A 453 7.51 -0.53 -7.93
C ALA A 453 8.20 0.33 -6.86
N ALA A 454 7.57 0.56 -5.71
CA ALA A 454 8.20 1.25 -4.58
C ALA A 454 9.36 0.45 -3.97
N GLU A 455 9.22 -0.88 -3.84
CA GLU A 455 10.30 -1.76 -3.40
C GLU A 455 11.49 -1.72 -4.37
N GLU A 456 11.24 -1.75 -5.68
CA GLU A 456 12.27 -1.67 -6.72
C GLU A 456 12.99 -0.31 -6.74
N GLU A 457 12.26 0.78 -6.50
CA GLU A 457 12.82 2.13 -6.37
C GLU A 457 13.46 2.39 -5.00
N GLY A 458 13.35 1.46 -4.05
CA GLY A 458 13.91 1.58 -2.70
C GLY A 458 13.24 2.65 -1.83
N VAL A 459 11.95 2.94 -2.05
CA VAL A 459 11.19 3.96 -1.30
C VAL A 459 10.14 3.35 -0.39
N GLN A 460 9.97 3.95 0.80
CA GLN A 460 8.99 3.50 1.78
C GLN A 460 7.57 3.91 1.38
N MET A 461 6.68 2.93 1.30
CA MET A 461 5.27 3.16 1.04
C MET A 461 4.43 2.06 1.68
N VAL A 462 3.23 2.41 2.16
CA VAL A 462 2.35 1.48 2.87
C VAL A 462 1.01 1.38 2.17
N LYS A 463 0.49 0.16 1.99
CA LYS A 463 -0.91 -0.04 1.61
C LYS A 463 -1.78 -0.01 2.84
N GLY A 464 -2.59 1.03 2.99
CA GLY A 464 -3.48 1.15 4.14
C GLY A 464 -4.20 2.49 4.23
N ALA A 465 -5.45 2.44 4.70
CA ALA A 465 -6.30 3.60 4.91
C ALA A 465 -5.72 4.59 5.93
N SER A 466 -6.36 5.77 6.04
CA SER A 466 -5.99 6.91 6.90
C SER A 466 -4.95 7.86 6.27
N LEU A 467 -4.70 8.99 6.94
CA LEU A 467 -3.90 10.10 6.43
C LEU A 467 -3.17 10.86 7.55
N GLY A 468 -2.23 11.73 7.18
CA GLY A 468 -1.38 12.50 8.10
C GLY A 468 -0.09 11.79 8.55
N PHE A 469 0.21 10.63 7.98
CA PHE A 469 1.40 9.83 8.30
C PHE A 469 2.68 10.40 7.68
N SER A 470 3.82 10.01 8.24
CA SER A 470 5.13 10.42 7.72
C SER A 470 5.55 9.63 6.48
N THR A 471 5.17 8.36 6.40
CA THR A 471 5.32 7.52 5.21
C THR A 471 4.13 7.69 4.27
N THR A 472 4.37 7.74 2.97
CA THR A 472 3.30 7.78 1.96
C THR A 472 2.45 6.51 2.04
N ARG A 473 1.13 6.67 2.01
CA ARG A 473 0.17 5.56 2.04
C ARG A 473 -0.68 5.56 0.79
N ILE A 474 -1.02 4.36 0.31
CA ILE A 474 -1.90 4.14 -0.83
C ILE A 474 -3.03 3.19 -0.46
N PHE A 475 -4.26 3.48 -0.89
CA PHE A 475 -5.40 2.60 -0.64
C PHE A 475 -6.56 2.87 -1.59
N VAL A 476 -7.45 1.88 -1.71
CA VAL A 476 -8.72 2.01 -2.41
C VAL A 476 -9.73 2.70 -1.50
N ALA A 477 -10.25 3.84 -1.93
CA ALA A 477 -11.33 4.56 -1.25
C ALA A 477 -12.67 4.21 -1.92
N ASP A 478 -13.65 3.79 -1.12
CA ASP A 478 -15.00 3.56 -1.63
C ASP A 478 -15.67 4.88 -1.98
N ALA A 479 -16.38 4.87 -3.11
CA ALA A 479 -17.37 5.90 -3.38
C ALA A 479 -18.71 5.44 -2.76
N PHE A 480 -19.18 6.19 -1.77
CA PHE A 480 -20.38 5.81 -1.00
C PHE A 480 -21.70 6.11 -1.71
N PHE A 481 -21.68 6.87 -2.79
CA PHE A 481 -22.84 7.01 -3.65
C PHE A 481 -23.09 5.70 -4.39
N GLU A 482 -24.34 5.22 -4.38
CA GLU A 482 -24.74 4.07 -5.19
C GLU A 482 -24.31 4.29 -6.66
N ASN A 483 -23.81 3.23 -7.29
CA ASN A 483 -23.33 3.23 -8.68
C ASN A 483 -22.11 4.13 -8.96
N THR A 484 -21.38 4.61 -7.94
CA THR A 484 -20.11 5.31 -8.16
C THR A 484 -18.95 4.34 -7.97
N ASP A 485 -18.01 4.33 -8.91
CA ASP A 485 -16.82 3.49 -8.80
C ASP A 485 -15.89 3.99 -7.69
N PRO A 486 -15.22 3.07 -6.95
CA PRO A 486 -14.15 3.46 -6.04
C PRO A 486 -12.98 4.12 -6.79
N PHE A 487 -12.08 4.73 -6.04
CA PHE A 487 -10.92 5.41 -6.59
C PHE A 487 -9.68 5.14 -5.74
N LEU A 488 -8.52 5.39 -6.33
CA LEU A 488 -7.25 5.24 -5.64
C LEU A 488 -6.93 6.53 -4.88
N ARG A 489 -6.48 6.40 -3.64
CA ARG A 489 -6.05 7.53 -2.82
C ARG A 489 -4.63 7.35 -2.33
N ILE A 490 -3.89 8.45 -2.37
CA ILE A 490 -2.53 8.55 -1.87
C ILE A 490 -2.52 9.62 -0.76
N SER A 491 -2.19 9.21 0.46
CA SER A 491 -1.86 10.11 1.57
C SER A 491 -0.35 10.31 1.57
N VAL A 492 0.11 11.48 1.13
CA VAL A 492 1.53 11.78 0.91
C VAL A 492 2.25 12.00 2.24
N GLY A 493 3.45 11.44 2.35
CA GLY A 493 4.32 11.52 3.53
C GLY A 493 5.09 12.84 3.65
N VAL A 494 5.94 12.95 4.69
CA VAL A 494 6.70 14.18 5.02
C VAL A 494 8.12 14.23 4.44
N GLN A 495 8.67 13.12 3.96
CA GLN A 495 10.01 13.09 3.34
C GLN A 495 9.94 13.72 1.94
N SER A 496 10.44 14.95 1.81
CA SER A 496 10.34 15.73 0.55
C SER A 496 11.33 15.24 -0.50
N GLU A 497 12.47 14.74 -0.04
CA GLU A 497 13.54 14.10 -0.79
C GLU A 497 13.05 12.87 -1.58
N ASP A 498 12.07 12.14 -1.03
CA ASP A 498 11.58 10.91 -1.64
C ASP A 498 10.46 11.13 -2.66
N ILE A 499 9.87 12.33 -2.75
CA ILE A 499 8.64 12.55 -3.54
C ILE A 499 8.81 12.25 -5.02
N GLU A 500 9.99 12.47 -5.59
CA GLU A 500 10.25 12.10 -6.99
C GLU A 500 10.35 10.58 -7.16
N THR A 501 10.97 9.89 -6.20
CA THR A 501 11.04 8.42 -6.17
C THR A 501 9.66 7.80 -5.94
N VAL A 502 8.84 8.39 -5.05
CA VAL A 502 7.43 8.02 -4.87
C VAL A 502 6.66 8.21 -6.17
N ALA A 503 6.85 9.34 -6.88
CA ALA A 503 6.18 9.58 -8.16
C ALA A 503 6.57 8.53 -9.21
N ARG A 504 7.87 8.19 -9.35
CA ARG A 504 8.34 7.13 -10.25
C ARG A 504 7.72 5.78 -9.91
N ALA A 505 7.69 5.41 -8.63
CA ALA A 505 7.08 4.17 -8.17
C ALA A 505 5.58 4.11 -8.51
N VAL A 506 4.83 5.18 -8.21
CA VAL A 506 3.40 5.28 -8.51
C VAL A 506 3.14 5.21 -10.02
N LEU A 507 3.90 5.96 -10.83
CA LEU A 507 3.77 5.96 -12.30
C LEU A 507 4.12 4.61 -12.91
N SER A 508 5.17 3.96 -12.43
CA SER A 508 5.57 2.61 -12.86
C SER A 508 4.46 1.60 -12.56
N GLY A 509 3.92 1.62 -11.33
CA GLY A 509 2.79 0.76 -10.95
C GLY A 509 1.52 1.04 -11.75
N ILE A 510 1.19 2.32 -11.99
CA ILE A 510 0.06 2.72 -12.86
C ILE A 510 0.25 2.18 -14.28
N LYS A 511 1.44 2.33 -14.88
CA LYS A 511 1.74 1.85 -16.24
C LYS A 511 1.57 0.33 -16.32
N ARG A 512 2.15 -0.43 -15.38
CA ARG A 512 1.99 -1.90 -15.29
C ARG A 512 0.52 -2.32 -15.15
N TYR A 513 -0.20 -1.62 -14.29
CA TYR A 513 -1.61 -1.86 -14.06
C TYR A 513 -2.43 -1.64 -15.34
N CYS A 514 -2.28 -0.49 -16.00
CA CYS A 514 -3.02 -0.17 -17.22
C CYS A 514 -2.68 -1.17 -18.36
N MET A 515 -1.42 -1.52 -18.54
CA MET A 515 -0.99 -2.52 -19.54
C MET A 515 -1.61 -3.90 -19.27
N SER A 516 -1.67 -4.32 -18.00
CA SER A 516 -2.23 -5.63 -17.63
C SER A 516 -3.77 -5.66 -17.61
N ALA A 517 -4.43 -4.50 -17.57
CA ALA A 517 -5.87 -4.39 -17.44
C ALA A 517 -6.60 -4.25 -18.79
N VAL A 518 -5.97 -3.63 -19.79
CA VAL A 518 -6.58 -3.41 -21.10
C VAL A 518 -6.42 -4.67 -21.97
N PRO A 519 -7.51 -5.32 -22.40
CA PRO A 519 -7.40 -6.44 -23.31
C PRO A 519 -6.78 -6.03 -24.64
N VAL A 520 -5.71 -6.71 -25.02
CA VAL A 520 -5.09 -6.61 -26.35
C VAL A 520 -5.14 -7.98 -27.00
N ASN A 521 -5.69 -8.03 -28.21
CA ASN A 521 -5.65 -9.22 -29.06
C ASN A 521 -4.80 -8.90 -30.30
N LEU A 522 -3.83 -9.76 -30.57
CA LEU A 522 -3.09 -9.86 -31.81
C LEU A 522 -4.08 -10.16 -32.93
N ASP A 523 -4.06 -9.37 -34.00
CA ASP A 523 -4.83 -9.64 -35.22
C ASP A 523 -3.87 -9.92 -36.36
N VAL A 524 -3.64 -11.21 -36.62
CA VAL A 524 -2.73 -11.63 -37.70
C VAL A 524 -3.29 -11.27 -39.08
N GLY A 525 -4.60 -11.10 -39.21
CA GLY A 525 -5.25 -10.68 -40.45
C GLY A 525 -4.73 -9.33 -40.96
N GLN A 526 -4.31 -8.44 -40.06
CA GLN A 526 -3.73 -7.13 -40.40
C GLN A 526 -2.33 -7.25 -41.02
N ARG A 527 -1.65 -8.39 -40.86
CA ARG A 527 -0.30 -8.63 -41.39
C ARG A 527 -0.30 -9.30 -42.76
N LEU A 528 -1.45 -9.77 -43.26
CA LEU A 528 -1.55 -10.46 -44.55
C LEU A 528 -1.14 -9.61 -45.75
N TYR A 529 -1.07 -8.28 -45.62
CA TYR A 529 -0.62 -7.36 -46.67
C TYR A 529 0.88 -7.03 -46.60
N ASP A 530 1.59 -7.47 -45.54
CA ASP A 530 3.01 -7.17 -45.33
C ASP A 530 3.89 -8.27 -45.96
N ALA A 531 4.86 -7.90 -46.78
CA ALA A 531 5.82 -8.84 -47.36
C ALA A 531 6.59 -9.65 -46.30
N LYS A 532 6.85 -9.05 -45.13
CA LYS A 532 7.52 -9.72 -44.00
C LYS A 532 6.73 -10.91 -43.48
N PHE A 533 5.38 -10.85 -43.53
CA PHE A 533 4.53 -11.96 -43.14
C PHE A 533 4.81 -13.19 -44.01
N TYR A 534 4.82 -13.05 -45.34
CA TYR A 534 5.07 -14.18 -46.24
C TYR A 534 6.49 -14.75 -46.12
N ILE A 535 7.49 -13.90 -45.86
CA ILE A 535 8.86 -14.35 -45.58
C ILE A 535 8.89 -15.20 -44.29
N ALA A 536 8.23 -14.73 -43.23
CA ALA A 536 8.11 -15.48 -41.98
C ALA A 536 7.34 -16.79 -42.18
N MET A 537 6.29 -16.80 -42.99
CA MET A 537 5.52 -18.00 -43.33
C MET A 537 6.37 -19.05 -44.04
N ALA A 538 7.18 -18.64 -45.04
CA ALA A 538 8.08 -19.55 -45.73
C ALA A 538 9.08 -20.19 -44.77
N SER A 539 9.67 -19.40 -43.86
CA SER A 539 10.59 -19.92 -42.85
C SER A 539 9.92 -20.87 -41.85
N MET A 540 8.69 -20.54 -41.41
CA MET A 540 7.92 -21.44 -40.54
C MET A 540 7.50 -22.75 -41.24
N LEU A 541 7.29 -22.75 -42.55
CA LEU A 541 7.01 -23.97 -43.31
C LEU A 541 8.21 -24.94 -43.30
N GLU A 542 9.44 -24.42 -43.36
CA GLU A 542 10.66 -25.24 -43.25
C GLU A 542 10.80 -25.85 -41.84
N VAL A 543 10.54 -25.06 -40.79
CA VAL A 543 10.50 -25.56 -39.40
C VAL A 543 9.41 -26.60 -39.23
N ARG A 544 8.23 -26.37 -39.79
CA ARG A 544 7.12 -27.32 -39.76
C ARG A 544 7.47 -28.64 -40.44
N ALA A 545 8.12 -28.60 -41.60
CA ALA A 545 8.55 -29.80 -42.30
C ALA A 545 9.58 -30.59 -41.49
N ARG A 546 10.53 -29.91 -40.83
CA ARG A 546 11.48 -30.54 -39.90
C ARG A 546 10.77 -31.15 -38.70
N TYR A 547 9.86 -30.42 -38.06
CA TYR A 547 9.10 -30.93 -36.91
C TYR A 547 8.24 -32.15 -37.27
N ALA A 548 7.55 -32.12 -38.41
CA ALA A 548 6.74 -33.24 -38.86
C ALA A 548 7.57 -34.51 -39.13
N LYS A 549 8.82 -34.35 -39.57
CA LYS A 549 9.75 -35.47 -39.85
C LYS A 549 10.48 -35.95 -38.60
N ASP A 550 11.17 -35.04 -37.92
CA ASP A 550 12.12 -35.36 -36.85
C ASP A 550 11.44 -35.41 -35.48
N ARG A 551 10.17 -34.98 -35.39
CA ARG A 551 9.34 -34.96 -34.16
C ARG A 551 9.86 -34.05 -33.05
N VAL A 552 10.95 -33.33 -33.32
CA VAL A 552 11.56 -32.33 -32.45
C VAL A 552 12.17 -31.22 -33.30
N VAL A 553 12.06 -29.98 -32.83
CA VAL A 553 12.74 -28.83 -33.44
C VAL A 553 13.13 -27.82 -32.37
N PHE A 554 14.36 -27.32 -32.46
CA PHE A 554 14.84 -26.19 -31.68
C PHE A 554 14.85 -24.94 -32.55
N MET A 555 14.22 -23.87 -32.06
CA MET A 555 14.07 -22.59 -32.72
C MET A 555 14.83 -21.57 -31.87
N GLU A 556 15.93 -21.05 -32.41
CA GLU A 556 16.72 -20.02 -31.73
C GLU A 556 15.93 -18.72 -31.61
N GLY A 557 16.11 -18.02 -30.50
CA GLY A 557 15.40 -16.77 -30.23
C GLY A 557 15.63 -15.70 -31.30
N GLU A 558 16.86 -15.59 -31.81
CA GLU A 558 17.23 -14.66 -32.89
C GLU A 558 16.45 -14.91 -34.18
N TRP A 559 16.19 -16.17 -34.52
CA TRP A 559 15.35 -16.57 -35.64
C TRP A 559 13.86 -16.29 -35.38
N LEU A 560 13.42 -16.50 -34.14
CA LEU A 560 12.00 -16.41 -33.78
C LEU A 560 11.52 -14.96 -33.68
N VAL A 561 12.33 -14.01 -33.21
CA VAL A 561 11.95 -12.61 -33.02
C VAL A 561 11.38 -11.96 -34.30
N PRO A 562 12.04 -12.01 -35.48
CA PRO A 562 11.50 -11.44 -36.71
C PRO A 562 10.17 -12.08 -37.14
N ILE A 563 9.98 -13.38 -36.87
CA ILE A 563 8.76 -14.12 -37.20
C ILE A 563 7.60 -13.63 -36.34
N LEU A 564 7.80 -13.52 -35.02
CA LEU A 564 6.75 -13.04 -34.12
C LEU A 564 6.35 -11.59 -34.45
N LYS A 565 7.31 -10.72 -34.80
CA LYS A 565 7.03 -9.36 -35.29
C LYS A 565 6.21 -9.37 -36.58
N ALA A 566 6.55 -10.26 -37.52
CA ALA A 566 5.82 -10.42 -38.78
C ALA A 566 4.39 -10.97 -38.58
N LEU A 567 4.15 -11.78 -37.53
CA LEU A 567 2.81 -12.21 -37.11
C LEU A 567 2.03 -11.10 -36.38
N GLY A 568 2.73 -10.05 -35.94
CA GLY A 568 2.15 -8.81 -35.44
C GLY A 568 2.46 -8.47 -33.99
N ALA A 569 3.37 -9.21 -33.35
CA ALA A 569 3.86 -8.87 -32.02
C ALA A 569 4.46 -7.45 -32.01
N ARG A 570 4.13 -6.68 -30.98
CA ARG A 570 4.57 -5.29 -30.77
C ARG A 570 5.97 -5.27 -30.16
N GLU A 571 6.73 -4.21 -30.44
CA GLU A 571 8.11 -4.09 -29.99
C GLU A 571 8.20 -4.05 -28.45
N GLU A 572 7.35 -3.24 -27.83
CA GLU A 572 7.26 -3.06 -26.38
C GLU A 572 6.90 -4.34 -25.61
N ASP A 573 6.21 -5.28 -26.27
CA ASP A 573 5.80 -6.53 -25.65
C ASP A 573 6.96 -7.52 -25.50
N PHE A 574 8.06 -7.38 -26.25
CA PHE A 574 9.26 -8.22 -26.08
C PHE A 574 9.96 -7.93 -24.75
N ASP A 575 10.12 -6.64 -24.41
CA ASP A 575 10.70 -6.22 -23.13
C ASP A 575 9.77 -6.60 -21.97
N ALA A 576 8.47 -6.37 -22.12
CA ALA A 576 7.48 -6.75 -21.11
C ALA A 576 7.48 -8.27 -20.82
N LEU A 577 7.66 -9.10 -21.86
CA LEU A 577 7.67 -10.56 -21.72
C LEU A 577 8.86 -11.06 -20.89
N GLN A 578 10.04 -10.43 -21.01
CA GLN A 578 11.22 -10.79 -20.20
C GLN A 578 10.99 -10.53 -18.70
N GLN A 579 10.15 -9.56 -18.36
CA GLN A 579 9.91 -9.13 -16.98
C GLN A 579 8.72 -9.83 -16.32
N VAL A 580 7.89 -10.54 -17.08
CA VAL A 580 6.60 -11.06 -16.60
C VAL A 580 6.75 -12.11 -15.48
N SER A 581 7.92 -12.72 -15.35
CA SER A 581 8.26 -13.70 -14.29
C SER A 581 8.50 -13.06 -12.92
N HIS A 582 8.65 -11.74 -12.82
CA HIS A 582 8.77 -11.03 -11.54
C HIS A 582 7.47 -11.06 -10.71
N HIS A 583 6.32 -11.32 -11.35
CA HIS A 583 5.01 -11.26 -10.70
C HIS A 583 4.40 -12.64 -10.39
N LEU A 584 5.19 -13.72 -10.49
CA LEU A 584 4.71 -15.08 -10.28
C LEU A 584 4.31 -15.35 -8.81
N GLY A 585 3.32 -16.23 -8.62
CA GLY A 585 2.90 -16.68 -7.29
C GLY A 585 3.67 -17.92 -6.83
N LYS A 586 3.60 -18.25 -5.54
CA LYS A 586 4.24 -19.45 -4.99
C LYS A 586 3.66 -20.72 -5.64
N ASP A 587 4.53 -21.68 -5.99
CA ASP A 587 4.07 -23.01 -6.36
C ASP A 587 3.54 -23.77 -5.13
N PRO A 588 2.33 -24.37 -5.19
CA PRO A 588 1.75 -25.07 -4.05
C PRO A 588 2.44 -26.39 -3.69
N THR A 589 3.35 -26.89 -4.53
CA THR A 589 3.97 -28.22 -4.43
C THR A 589 5.46 -28.19 -4.13
N VAL A 590 6.18 -27.10 -4.45
CA VAL A 590 7.63 -26.99 -4.24
C VAL A 590 8.03 -25.58 -3.82
N ASP A 591 9.05 -25.46 -2.97
CA ASP A 591 9.47 -24.17 -2.42
C ASP A 591 10.48 -23.39 -3.28
N TYR A 592 11.05 -24.02 -4.32
CA TYR A 592 12.04 -23.43 -5.24
C TYR A 592 11.44 -22.94 -6.57
N ARG A 593 10.11 -22.85 -6.66
CA ARG A 593 9.41 -22.47 -7.88
C ARG A 593 8.34 -21.44 -7.60
N THR A 594 8.28 -20.42 -8.46
CA THR A 594 7.10 -19.56 -8.59
C THR A 594 6.49 -19.78 -9.97
N ILE A 595 5.16 -19.73 -10.06
CA ILE A 595 4.43 -20.19 -11.24
C ILE A 595 3.08 -19.48 -11.41
N ARG A 596 2.64 -19.40 -12.67
CA ARG A 596 1.25 -19.12 -13.05
C ARG A 596 0.83 -20.07 -14.19
N ASN A 597 -0.44 -20.45 -14.23
CA ASN A 597 -1.03 -21.29 -15.27
C ASN A 597 -2.23 -20.62 -15.94
N GLY A 598 -2.35 -20.79 -17.26
CA GLY A 598 -3.51 -20.39 -18.05
C GLY A 598 -3.88 -21.45 -19.08
N LEU A 599 -5.18 -21.68 -19.26
CA LEU A 599 -5.70 -22.63 -20.24
C LEU A 599 -6.20 -21.91 -21.49
N PHE A 600 -5.67 -22.30 -22.64
CA PHE A 600 -6.02 -21.73 -23.94
C PHE A 600 -6.60 -22.81 -24.84
N TYR A 601 -7.57 -22.43 -25.67
CA TYR A 601 -8.26 -23.32 -26.59
C TYR A 601 -7.94 -22.93 -28.03
N PHE A 602 -7.34 -23.85 -28.77
CA PHE A 602 -6.98 -23.66 -30.18
C PHE A 602 -8.13 -24.24 -31.00
N ASN A 603 -9.03 -23.36 -31.41
CA ASN A 603 -10.22 -23.68 -32.18
C ASN A 603 -9.90 -23.55 -33.67
N PHE A 604 -9.56 -24.66 -34.32
CA PHE A 604 -9.23 -24.66 -35.74
C PHE A 604 -10.48 -24.57 -36.63
N GLU A 605 -11.66 -24.96 -36.12
CA GLU A 605 -12.93 -24.83 -36.86
C GLU A 605 -13.36 -23.37 -36.99
N ASN A 606 -13.34 -22.63 -35.88
CA ASN A 606 -13.65 -21.19 -35.85
C ASN A 606 -12.42 -20.31 -36.08
N LYS A 607 -11.27 -20.92 -36.39
CA LYS A 607 -9.99 -20.25 -36.62
C LYS A 607 -9.65 -19.20 -35.57
N ALA A 608 -9.58 -19.61 -34.30
CA ALA A 608 -9.25 -18.70 -33.21
C ALA A 608 -8.53 -19.41 -32.05
N ILE A 609 -7.71 -18.65 -31.31
CA ILE A 609 -7.18 -19.04 -30.01
C ILE A 609 -7.92 -18.26 -28.94
N GLN A 610 -8.50 -18.97 -27.97
CA GLN A 610 -9.36 -18.38 -26.94
C GLN A 610 -8.85 -18.67 -25.52
N ARG A 611 -9.06 -17.75 -24.58
CA ARG A 611 -8.78 -17.99 -23.16
C ARG A 611 -9.96 -18.70 -22.48
N PHE A 612 -9.68 -19.83 -21.85
CA PHE A 612 -10.65 -20.61 -21.08
C PHE A 612 -10.47 -20.38 -19.58
N GLN A 613 -11.48 -20.79 -18.80
CA GLN A 613 -11.48 -20.65 -17.35
C GLN A 613 -10.32 -21.42 -16.70
N LYS A 614 -9.83 -20.88 -15.59
CA LYS A 614 -8.85 -21.53 -14.73
C LYS A 614 -9.32 -22.93 -14.32
N GLN A 615 -8.42 -23.90 -14.36
CA GLN A 615 -8.68 -25.28 -13.92
C GLN A 615 -7.54 -25.80 -13.07
N ARG A 616 -7.82 -26.82 -12.24
CA ARG A 616 -6.77 -27.55 -11.53
C ARG A 616 -6.05 -28.49 -12.49
N PHE A 617 -4.74 -28.58 -12.35
CA PHE A 617 -3.90 -29.37 -13.23
C PHE A 617 -3.45 -30.67 -12.56
N THR A 618 -3.64 -31.81 -13.22
CA THR A 618 -3.36 -33.15 -12.69
C THR A 618 -2.57 -33.94 -13.72
N LEU A 619 -1.49 -34.58 -13.29
CA LEU A 619 -0.72 -35.55 -14.09
C LEU A 619 -0.55 -36.85 -13.30
N THR A 620 -0.56 -37.97 -14.00
CA THR A 620 -0.58 -39.32 -13.40
C THR A 620 0.60 -40.18 -13.84
N VAL A 621 0.84 -41.28 -13.13
CA VAL A 621 1.90 -42.23 -13.48
C VAL A 621 1.66 -42.87 -14.85
N GLN A 622 0.40 -43.11 -15.20
CA GLN A 622 -0.02 -43.61 -16.52
C GLN A 622 0.34 -42.64 -17.64
N GLU A 623 0.51 -41.36 -17.32
CA GLU A 623 0.93 -40.32 -18.24
C GLU A 623 2.45 -40.20 -18.37
N ASN A 624 3.21 -41.16 -17.83
CA ASN A 624 4.67 -41.13 -17.65
C ASN A 624 5.15 -40.00 -16.73
N TYR A 625 4.33 -39.60 -15.75
CA TYR A 625 4.65 -38.60 -14.73
C TYR A 625 4.69 -39.20 -13.33
N LYS A 626 5.90 -39.33 -12.75
CA LYS A 626 6.12 -39.96 -11.44
C LYS A 626 6.74 -38.99 -10.43
N ARG A 627 5.92 -38.49 -9.51
CA ARG A 627 6.31 -37.60 -8.40
C ARG A 627 5.47 -37.92 -7.16
N HIS A 628 5.84 -37.38 -6.01
CA HIS A 628 5.13 -37.59 -4.74
C HIS A 628 3.66 -37.15 -4.76
N ASP A 629 3.29 -36.25 -5.69
CA ASP A 629 1.95 -35.70 -5.89
C ASP A 629 1.30 -36.17 -7.21
N SER A 630 1.82 -37.22 -7.87
CA SER A 630 1.18 -37.81 -9.04
C SER A 630 -0.28 -38.17 -8.72
N GLY A 631 -1.21 -37.72 -9.58
CA GLY A 631 -2.65 -37.91 -9.44
C GLY A 631 -3.37 -36.90 -8.53
N LEU A 632 -2.66 -35.99 -7.87
CA LEU A 632 -3.29 -34.94 -7.06
C LEU A 632 -3.63 -33.71 -7.93
N PRO A 633 -4.85 -33.14 -7.82
CA PRO A 633 -5.19 -31.87 -8.47
C PRO A 633 -4.40 -30.70 -7.88
N ARG A 634 -3.66 -29.97 -8.71
CA ARG A 634 -2.85 -28.81 -8.32
C ARG A 634 -3.53 -27.51 -8.71
N ASP A 635 -3.66 -26.59 -7.76
CA ASP A 635 -4.26 -25.28 -7.98
C ASP A 635 -3.17 -24.20 -8.08
N PHE A 636 -2.69 -23.98 -9.29
CA PHE A 636 -1.65 -22.97 -9.54
C PHE A 636 -2.23 -21.56 -9.57
N PRO A 637 -1.45 -20.51 -9.21
CA PRO A 637 -1.84 -19.13 -9.47
C PRO A 637 -2.20 -18.91 -10.96
N GLU A 638 -3.17 -18.05 -11.26
CA GLU A 638 -3.64 -17.89 -12.63
C GLU A 638 -2.79 -16.90 -13.45
N VAL A 639 -2.57 -17.19 -14.74
CA VAL A 639 -2.02 -16.25 -15.73
C VAL A 639 -2.95 -15.04 -15.87
N ARG A 640 -2.38 -13.83 -15.80
CA ARG A 640 -3.10 -12.55 -15.85
C ARG A 640 -2.84 -11.81 -17.17
N GLY A 641 -3.40 -10.61 -17.30
CA GLY A 641 -3.30 -9.80 -18.50
C GLY A 641 -1.90 -9.34 -18.87
N ASP A 642 -1.00 -9.21 -17.89
CA ASP A 642 0.43 -8.92 -18.11
C ASP A 642 1.11 -9.93 -19.04
N LEU A 643 0.74 -11.20 -18.95
CA LEU A 643 1.20 -12.25 -19.83
C LEU A 643 0.21 -12.52 -20.98
N GLN A 644 -1.10 -12.62 -20.70
CA GLN A 644 -2.05 -13.05 -21.72
C GLN A 644 -2.26 -12.01 -22.83
N TYR A 645 -2.24 -10.71 -22.50
CA TYR A 645 -2.43 -9.64 -23.48
C TYR A 645 -1.12 -9.22 -24.16
N ASN A 646 -0.01 -9.84 -23.77
CA ASN A 646 1.26 -9.67 -24.44
C ASN A 646 1.19 -10.29 -25.85
N THR A 647 1.37 -9.47 -26.88
CA THR A 647 1.23 -9.92 -28.28
C THR A 647 2.34 -10.87 -28.72
N VAL A 648 3.50 -10.90 -28.03
CA VAL A 648 4.57 -11.89 -28.27
C VAL A 648 4.13 -13.27 -27.81
N LEU A 649 3.50 -13.41 -26.64
CA LEU A 649 2.90 -14.69 -26.21
C LEU A 649 1.85 -15.17 -27.20
N GLN A 650 0.97 -14.27 -27.63
CA GLN A 650 -0.09 -14.60 -28.59
C GLN A 650 0.51 -15.05 -29.92
N ALA A 651 1.55 -14.38 -30.42
CA ALA A 651 2.28 -14.78 -31.62
C ALA A 651 3.00 -16.13 -31.44
N LEU A 652 3.55 -16.44 -30.26
CA LEU A 652 4.12 -17.76 -29.94
C LEU A 652 3.07 -18.87 -30.04
N MET A 653 1.86 -18.64 -29.50
CA MET A 653 0.76 -19.60 -29.62
C MET A 653 0.32 -19.80 -31.07
N VAL A 654 0.27 -18.72 -31.86
CA VAL A 654 -0.01 -18.76 -33.30
C VAL A 654 1.07 -19.57 -34.05
N ALA A 655 2.35 -19.30 -33.81
CA ALA A 655 3.46 -20.01 -34.44
C ALA A 655 3.43 -21.51 -34.06
N LYS A 656 3.21 -21.83 -32.79
CA LYS A 656 3.03 -23.22 -32.32
C LYS A 656 1.84 -23.88 -33.00
N ALA A 657 0.68 -23.21 -33.07
CA ALA A 657 -0.51 -23.71 -33.75
C ALA A 657 -0.22 -24.01 -35.22
N PHE A 658 0.46 -23.11 -35.92
CA PHE A 658 0.88 -23.30 -37.31
C PHE A 658 1.79 -24.53 -37.50
N ILE A 659 2.80 -24.69 -36.65
CA ILE A 659 3.78 -25.77 -36.77
C ILE A 659 3.14 -27.14 -36.46
N MET A 660 2.27 -27.24 -35.47
CA MET A 660 1.71 -28.53 -35.02
C MET A 660 0.41 -28.94 -35.73
N ASN A 661 -0.35 -28.02 -36.32
CA ASN A 661 -1.66 -28.31 -36.92
C ASN A 661 -1.56 -29.48 -37.91
N LYS A 662 -2.43 -30.51 -37.84
CA LYS A 662 -2.38 -31.70 -38.72
C LYS A 662 -1.03 -32.46 -38.73
N VAL A 663 -0.23 -32.36 -37.68
CA VAL A 663 0.90 -33.27 -37.46
C VAL A 663 0.41 -34.41 -36.57
N ASP A 664 0.25 -35.60 -37.14
CA ASP A 664 -0.18 -36.77 -36.38
C ASP A 664 0.90 -37.19 -35.39
N VAL A 665 0.51 -37.42 -34.14
CA VAL A 665 1.36 -37.99 -33.09
C VAL A 665 0.77 -39.32 -32.62
N GLU A 666 1.59 -40.16 -32.00
CA GLU A 666 1.08 -41.35 -31.30
C GLU A 666 -0.08 -40.96 -30.37
N PRO A 667 -1.21 -41.68 -30.36
CA PRO A 667 -2.36 -41.31 -29.55
C PRO A 667 -2.22 -41.77 -28.09
N ARG A 668 -2.72 -40.97 -27.15
CA ARG A 668 -2.84 -41.29 -25.73
C ARG A 668 -4.26 -41.75 -25.37
N ALA A 669 -4.35 -42.70 -24.44
CA ALA A 669 -5.65 -43.19 -23.97
C ALA A 669 -6.50 -42.04 -23.37
N HIS A 670 -7.82 -42.12 -23.58
CA HIS A 670 -8.81 -41.17 -23.07
C HIS A 670 -8.67 -39.71 -23.54
N LEU A 671 -8.04 -39.49 -24.70
CA LEU A 671 -8.08 -38.20 -25.41
C LEU A 671 -8.86 -38.31 -26.73
N ASP A 672 -9.54 -37.24 -27.10
CA ASP A 672 -10.38 -37.15 -28.30
C ASP A 672 -9.57 -36.75 -29.54
N TYR A 673 -8.92 -37.72 -30.18
CA TYR A 673 -8.23 -37.51 -31.45
C TYR A 673 -9.16 -37.30 -32.65
N SER A 674 -10.48 -37.48 -32.49
CA SER A 674 -11.45 -37.11 -33.54
C SER A 674 -11.71 -35.61 -33.59
N SER A 675 -11.49 -34.90 -32.48
CA SER A 675 -11.61 -33.45 -32.43
C SER A 675 -10.51 -32.76 -33.25
N PRO A 676 -10.83 -31.75 -34.08
CA PRO A 676 -9.80 -30.93 -34.73
C PRO A 676 -9.10 -29.96 -33.77
N ASN A 677 -9.67 -29.74 -32.58
CA ASN A 677 -9.28 -28.68 -31.67
C ASN A 677 -8.29 -29.17 -30.59
N PHE A 678 -7.60 -28.24 -29.93
CA PHE A 678 -6.62 -28.55 -28.89
C PHE A 678 -6.76 -27.65 -27.66
N LEU A 679 -6.38 -28.18 -26.50
CA LEU A 679 -6.22 -27.46 -25.25
C LEU A 679 -4.73 -27.25 -24.98
N CYS A 680 -4.33 -26.01 -24.71
CA CYS A 680 -2.96 -25.63 -24.41
C CYS A 680 -2.88 -25.03 -23.01
N ASN A 681 -2.25 -25.75 -22.08
CA ASN A 681 -1.87 -25.18 -20.79
C ASN A 681 -0.57 -24.41 -20.97
N VAL A 682 -0.59 -23.11 -20.68
CA VAL A 682 0.61 -22.28 -20.65
C VAL A 682 0.99 -22.03 -19.21
N PHE A 683 2.18 -22.46 -18.83
CA PHE A 683 2.79 -22.12 -17.56
C PHE A 683 3.86 -21.06 -17.75
N ASN A 684 3.86 -20.03 -16.92
CA ASN A 684 5.02 -19.19 -16.71
C ASN A 684 5.69 -19.58 -15.40
N ILE A 685 6.95 -19.97 -15.47
CA ILE A 685 7.69 -20.63 -14.40
C ILE A 685 9.00 -19.90 -14.16
N ARG A 686 9.29 -19.59 -12.89
CA ARG A 686 10.63 -19.27 -12.41
C ARG A 686 11.10 -20.37 -11.48
N THR A 687 12.16 -21.06 -11.85
CA THR A 687 12.90 -21.97 -10.98
C THR A 687 14.10 -21.23 -10.40
N PHE A 688 14.39 -21.39 -9.12
CA PHE A 688 15.49 -20.68 -8.48
C PHE A 688 16.28 -21.53 -7.48
N THR A 689 17.54 -21.15 -7.30
CA THR A 689 18.48 -21.78 -6.36
C THR A 689 19.04 -20.70 -5.45
N GLU A 690 18.92 -20.89 -4.14
CA GLU A 690 19.48 -19.99 -3.13
C GLU A 690 19.72 -20.71 -1.80
N LYS A 691 20.81 -20.36 -1.11
CA LYS A 691 21.15 -20.89 0.23
C LYS A 691 21.13 -22.43 0.25
N ASN A 692 20.12 -23.03 0.88
CA ASN A 692 19.94 -24.48 1.04
C ASN A 692 18.90 -25.06 0.08
N ILE A 693 18.42 -24.28 -0.88
CA ILE A 693 17.36 -24.64 -1.82
C ILE A 693 17.99 -24.83 -3.20
N LEU A 694 17.93 -26.07 -3.73
CA LEU A 694 18.31 -26.39 -5.10
C LEU A 694 17.09 -26.34 -6.01
N GLY A 695 17.15 -25.52 -7.05
CA GLY A 695 16.10 -25.40 -8.05
C GLY A 695 16.17 -26.54 -9.07
N GLU A 696 15.15 -27.39 -9.09
CA GLU A 696 15.07 -28.54 -10.01
C GLU A 696 13.92 -28.33 -11.00
N PRO A 697 14.19 -28.01 -12.28
CA PRO A 697 13.13 -27.81 -13.26
C PRO A 697 12.21 -29.03 -13.41
N THR A 698 12.79 -30.24 -13.34
CA THR A 698 12.09 -31.52 -13.47
C THR A 698 12.43 -32.44 -12.29
N LEU A 699 11.79 -32.22 -11.14
CA LEU A 699 12.00 -33.04 -9.93
C LEU A 699 11.65 -34.52 -10.16
N GLU A 700 10.68 -34.78 -11.02
CA GLU A 700 10.26 -36.11 -11.45
C GLU A 700 11.30 -36.86 -12.31
N GLY A 701 12.42 -36.23 -12.69
CA GLY A 701 13.45 -36.86 -13.52
C GLY A 701 13.00 -37.07 -14.97
N VAL A 702 13.34 -38.21 -15.57
CA VAL A 702 12.88 -38.59 -16.92
C VAL A 702 11.38 -38.81 -16.91
N HIS A 703 10.63 -38.03 -17.69
CA HIS A 703 9.16 -38.09 -17.72
C HIS A 703 8.57 -37.61 -19.06
N ALA A 704 7.25 -37.64 -19.17
CA ALA A 704 6.48 -36.91 -20.17
C ALA A 704 5.49 -35.97 -19.48
N ASP A 705 5.11 -34.89 -20.14
CA ASP A 705 4.26 -33.82 -19.58
C ASP A 705 2.76 -34.13 -19.65
N GLY A 706 2.37 -35.26 -20.24
CA GLY A 706 0.95 -35.56 -20.46
C GLY A 706 0.35 -34.78 -21.62
N ALA A 707 1.18 -34.36 -22.58
CA ALA A 707 0.78 -33.57 -23.74
C ALA A 707 0.98 -34.35 -25.05
N ASP A 708 0.35 -33.87 -26.12
CA ASP A 708 0.66 -34.29 -27.49
C ASP A 708 1.90 -33.53 -28.00
N HIS A 709 1.90 -32.22 -27.79
CA HIS A 709 2.97 -31.32 -28.23
C HIS A 709 3.41 -30.41 -27.08
N THR A 710 4.65 -30.56 -26.61
CA THR A 710 5.25 -29.67 -25.62
C THR A 710 6.15 -28.66 -26.31
N MET A 711 5.95 -27.36 -25.99
CA MET A 711 6.88 -26.30 -26.36
C MET A 711 7.42 -25.63 -25.09
N THR A 712 8.73 -25.47 -24.99
CA THR A 712 9.39 -24.71 -23.92
C THR A 712 10.05 -23.48 -24.52
N THR A 713 9.83 -22.31 -23.95
CA THR A 713 10.40 -21.04 -24.43
C THR A 713 11.10 -20.31 -23.28
N PHE A 714 12.32 -19.86 -23.50
CA PHE A 714 13.13 -19.21 -22.47
C PHE A 714 12.90 -17.70 -22.40
N LEU A 715 12.69 -17.18 -21.20
CA LEU A 715 12.47 -15.75 -20.97
C LEU A 715 13.71 -15.04 -20.43
N GLY A 716 14.53 -15.73 -19.65
CA GLY A 716 15.73 -15.15 -19.06
C GLY A 716 16.29 -15.99 -17.91
N CYS A 717 17.49 -15.62 -17.47
CA CYS A 717 18.11 -16.19 -16.28
C CYS A 717 18.97 -15.15 -15.56
N THR A 718 19.21 -15.36 -14.27
CA THR A 718 20.20 -14.59 -13.50
C THR A 718 21.13 -15.55 -12.79
N ASN A 719 22.43 -15.25 -12.76
CA ASN A 719 23.45 -16.01 -12.04
C ASN A 719 23.43 -17.54 -12.29
N MET A 720 23.01 -17.96 -13.48
CA MET A 720 22.83 -19.38 -13.83
C MET A 720 24.08 -19.94 -14.52
N ARG A 721 24.62 -21.04 -13.99
CA ARG A 721 25.83 -21.70 -14.51
C ARG A 721 25.60 -22.28 -15.91
N SER A 722 26.69 -22.46 -16.67
CA SER A 722 26.64 -22.94 -18.06
C SER A 722 26.14 -24.39 -18.24
N ASP A 723 26.12 -25.20 -17.21
CA ASP A 723 25.63 -26.59 -17.23
C ASP A 723 24.21 -26.77 -16.65
N SER A 724 23.55 -25.64 -16.33
CA SER A 724 22.20 -25.61 -15.76
C SER A 724 21.11 -25.66 -16.83
N GLY A 725 19.99 -26.32 -16.51
CA GLY A 725 18.79 -26.34 -17.35
C GLY A 725 18.98 -26.96 -18.75
N ILE A 726 19.94 -27.87 -18.92
CA ILE A 726 20.14 -28.62 -20.15
C ILE A 726 19.00 -29.62 -20.28
N THR A 727 18.30 -29.61 -21.41
CA THR A 727 17.21 -30.53 -21.73
C THR A 727 17.74 -31.72 -22.53
N PHE A 728 17.43 -32.92 -22.07
CA PHE A 728 17.68 -34.17 -22.79
C PHE A 728 16.36 -34.74 -23.27
N ILE A 729 16.29 -35.11 -24.54
CA ILE A 729 15.15 -35.81 -25.15
C ILE A 729 15.53 -37.28 -25.26
N HIS A 730 14.73 -38.13 -24.64
CA HIS A 730 14.96 -39.57 -24.50
C HIS A 730 14.01 -40.38 -25.36
N ASP A 731 14.44 -41.57 -25.75
CA ASP A 731 13.55 -42.60 -26.28
C ASP A 731 12.47 -43.00 -25.24
N GLN A 732 11.28 -43.40 -25.72
CA GLN A 732 10.20 -43.87 -24.85
C GLN A 732 10.60 -45.08 -23.98
N LYS A 733 11.61 -45.85 -24.41
CA LYS A 733 12.19 -46.97 -23.65
C LYS A 733 12.90 -46.57 -22.36
N GLU A 734 13.25 -45.29 -22.19
CA GLU A 734 13.94 -44.84 -20.97
C GLU A 734 13.03 -44.97 -19.74
N ILE A 735 13.62 -45.25 -18.58
CA ILE A 735 12.88 -45.49 -17.34
C ILE A 735 12.32 -44.17 -16.80
N THR A 736 11.00 -44.10 -16.66
CA THR A 736 10.35 -42.92 -16.07
C THR A 736 10.69 -42.79 -14.58
N GLY A 737 11.04 -41.57 -14.14
CA GLY A 737 11.31 -41.26 -12.74
C GLY A 737 12.79 -41.27 -12.35
N ILE A 738 13.70 -41.70 -13.23
CA ILE A 738 15.15 -41.69 -12.92
C ILE A 738 15.71 -40.27 -13.06
N PRO A 739 16.70 -39.87 -12.25
CA PRO A 739 17.41 -38.61 -12.44
C PRO A 739 18.07 -38.53 -13.83
N ALA A 740 18.20 -37.31 -14.37
CA ALA A 740 18.83 -37.10 -15.68
C ALA A 740 20.27 -37.66 -15.76
N THR A 741 20.97 -37.72 -14.62
CA THR A 741 22.34 -38.27 -14.49
C THR A 741 22.39 -39.79 -14.56
N GLU A 742 21.27 -40.48 -14.36
CA GLU A 742 21.15 -41.94 -14.43
C GLU A 742 20.57 -42.43 -15.76
N ALA A 743 20.16 -41.50 -16.64
CA ALA A 743 19.66 -41.83 -17.96
C ALA A 743 20.72 -42.57 -18.79
N GLN A 744 20.28 -43.57 -19.55
CA GLN A 744 21.14 -44.36 -20.40
C GLN A 744 21.62 -43.50 -21.58
N PRO A 745 22.94 -43.28 -21.74
CA PRO A 745 23.45 -42.39 -22.80
C PRO A 745 23.01 -42.79 -24.21
N SER A 746 22.80 -44.09 -24.47
CA SER A 746 22.31 -44.63 -25.73
C SER A 746 20.84 -44.33 -26.03
N LEU A 747 20.05 -43.95 -25.03
CA LEU A 747 18.63 -43.61 -25.18
C LEU A 747 18.40 -42.10 -25.28
N ILE A 748 19.43 -41.27 -25.08
CA ILE A 748 19.38 -39.82 -25.30
C ILE A 748 19.43 -39.56 -26.81
N LYS A 749 18.31 -39.13 -27.39
CA LYS A 749 18.17 -38.80 -28.82
C LYS A 749 18.70 -37.41 -29.14
N HIS A 750 18.41 -36.43 -28.28
CA HIS A 750 18.80 -35.04 -28.48
C HIS A 750 19.17 -34.35 -27.16
N ARG A 751 19.98 -33.30 -27.27
CA ARG A 751 20.38 -32.43 -26.17
C ARG A 751 20.25 -30.98 -26.61
N PHE A 752 19.53 -30.19 -25.85
CA PHE A 752 19.33 -28.76 -26.08
C PHE A 752 19.57 -27.96 -24.81
N GLN A 753 19.90 -26.69 -24.95
CA GLN A 753 19.98 -25.78 -23.82
C GLN A 753 19.49 -24.41 -24.26
N HIS A 754 18.45 -23.92 -23.60
CA HIS A 754 17.98 -22.56 -23.81
C HIS A 754 18.94 -21.58 -23.12
N ARG A 755 19.51 -20.67 -23.90
CA ARG A 755 20.53 -19.70 -23.44
C ARG A 755 20.14 -18.26 -23.75
N HIS A 756 19.40 -18.06 -24.83
CA HIS A 756 19.02 -16.75 -25.33
C HIS A 756 17.50 -16.56 -25.24
N PHE A 757 17.09 -15.31 -25.05
CA PHE A 757 15.68 -14.94 -24.98
C PHE A 757 14.92 -15.47 -26.19
N LEU A 758 13.78 -16.11 -25.96
CA LEU A 758 12.93 -16.78 -26.95
C LEU A 758 13.48 -18.05 -27.60
N ASP A 759 14.64 -18.57 -27.16
CA ASP A 759 15.02 -19.94 -27.48
C ASP A 759 13.86 -20.87 -27.15
N SER A 760 13.45 -21.68 -28.12
CA SER A 760 12.23 -22.47 -28.04
C SER A 760 12.44 -23.89 -28.54
N LEU A 761 12.09 -24.88 -27.72
CA LEU A 761 12.14 -26.30 -28.08
C LEU A 761 10.71 -26.83 -28.18
N LEU A 762 10.34 -27.34 -29.36
CA LEU A 762 9.06 -28.00 -29.62
C LEU A 762 9.31 -29.48 -29.92
N PHE A 763 8.61 -30.39 -29.24
CA PHE A 763 8.72 -31.83 -29.44
C PHE A 763 7.36 -32.54 -29.29
N ALA A 764 7.22 -33.72 -29.90
CA ALA A 764 6.08 -34.61 -29.70
C ALA A 764 6.23 -35.34 -28.35
N ASP A 765 5.55 -34.82 -27.31
CA ASP A 765 5.68 -35.31 -25.92
C ASP A 765 5.13 -36.73 -25.74
N ASN A 766 4.21 -37.16 -26.61
CA ASN A 766 3.74 -38.54 -26.57
C ASN A 766 4.70 -39.56 -27.22
N GLU A 767 5.70 -39.10 -27.98
CA GLU A 767 6.66 -39.95 -28.72
C GLU A 767 8.08 -39.91 -28.14
N ALA A 768 8.33 -39.05 -27.14
CA ALA A 768 9.60 -38.93 -26.45
C ALA A 768 9.41 -38.61 -24.97
N LYS A 769 10.40 -38.96 -24.16
CA LYS A 769 10.50 -38.47 -22.77
C LYS A 769 11.52 -37.36 -22.69
N HIS A 770 11.55 -36.61 -21.60
CA HIS A 770 12.56 -35.59 -21.39
C HIS A 770 12.99 -35.50 -19.93
N SER A 771 14.16 -34.90 -19.70
CA SER A 771 14.66 -34.55 -18.36
C SER A 771 15.57 -33.33 -18.44
N LEU A 772 15.74 -32.63 -17.32
CA LEU A 772 16.58 -31.44 -17.24
C LEU A 772 17.65 -31.56 -16.16
N THR A 773 18.80 -30.90 -16.37
CA THR A 773 19.74 -30.62 -15.26
C THR A 773 19.16 -29.55 -14.33
N SER A 774 19.53 -29.63 -13.05
CA SER A 774 19.16 -28.63 -12.03
C SER A 774 19.73 -27.24 -12.36
N VAL A 775 19.21 -26.22 -11.69
CA VAL A 775 19.70 -24.84 -11.81
C VAL A 775 20.80 -24.63 -10.77
N PHE A 776 22.02 -24.36 -11.21
CA PHE A 776 23.17 -24.08 -10.35
C PHE A 776 23.55 -22.61 -10.38
N GLN A 777 24.02 -22.11 -9.24
CA GLN A 777 24.54 -20.75 -9.10
C GLN A 777 25.95 -20.67 -9.70
N GLU A 778 26.22 -19.62 -10.50
CA GLU A 778 27.58 -19.24 -10.89
C GLU A 778 28.31 -18.63 -9.69
N ASP A 779 27.71 -17.62 -9.04
CA ASP A 779 28.12 -17.06 -7.76
C ASP A 779 27.22 -17.60 -6.63
N VAL A 780 27.74 -18.52 -5.81
CA VAL A 780 26.98 -19.17 -4.72
C VAL A 780 26.43 -18.20 -3.68
N SER A 781 26.96 -16.97 -3.60
CA SER A 781 26.45 -15.93 -2.68
C SER A 781 25.18 -15.25 -3.19
N LYS A 782 24.83 -15.42 -4.47
CA LYS A 782 23.69 -14.76 -5.14
C LYS A 782 22.67 -15.78 -5.59
N ARG A 783 21.38 -15.47 -5.45
CA ARG A 783 20.30 -16.29 -6.00
C ARG A 783 20.49 -16.49 -7.52
N ALA A 784 20.30 -17.72 -7.99
CA ALA A 784 20.19 -18.02 -9.42
C ALA A 784 18.72 -18.23 -9.81
N THR A 785 18.33 -17.76 -11.00
CA THR A 785 16.97 -17.92 -11.54
C THR A 785 16.99 -18.40 -12.99
N ARG A 786 15.96 -19.17 -13.36
CA ARG A 786 15.66 -19.58 -14.74
C ARG A 786 14.17 -19.41 -15.02
N ASP A 787 13.84 -18.59 -16.01
CA ASP A 787 12.47 -18.20 -16.35
C ASP A 787 12.05 -18.83 -17.68
N MET A 788 10.92 -19.53 -17.69
CA MET A 788 10.43 -20.32 -18.81
C MET A 788 8.92 -20.15 -19.02
N LEU A 789 8.50 -20.15 -20.28
CA LEU A 789 7.15 -20.51 -20.68
C LEU A 789 7.10 -21.98 -21.09
N LEU A 790 6.09 -22.70 -20.64
CA LEU A 790 5.84 -24.09 -20.99
C LEU A 790 4.43 -24.21 -21.58
N PHE A 791 4.33 -24.64 -22.83
CA PHE A 791 3.08 -24.81 -23.57
C PHE A 791 2.80 -26.30 -23.75
N LEU A 792 1.96 -26.84 -22.87
CA LEU A 792 1.53 -28.23 -22.88
C LEU A 792 0.23 -28.34 -23.68
N THR A 793 0.31 -28.82 -24.92
CA THR A 793 -0.83 -28.89 -25.82
C THR A 793 -1.28 -30.33 -26.04
N ARG A 794 -2.56 -30.58 -25.83
CA ARG A 794 -3.19 -31.89 -25.96
C ARG A 794 -4.58 -31.81 -26.55
N LYS A 795 -5.08 -32.93 -27.07
CA LYS A 795 -6.49 -33.10 -27.40
C LYS A 795 -7.41 -32.99 -26.16
N PRO A 796 -8.70 -32.64 -26.36
CA PRO A 796 -9.71 -32.69 -25.28
C PRO A 796 -9.78 -34.06 -24.62
N LYS A 797 -10.12 -34.10 -23.32
CA LYS A 797 -10.27 -35.38 -22.60
C LYS A 797 -11.60 -36.03 -22.94
N LEU A 798 -11.60 -37.35 -23.04
CA LEU A 798 -12.81 -38.17 -23.05
C LEU A 798 -13.18 -38.59 -21.62
N ALA A 799 -14.42 -39.06 -21.45
CA ALA A 799 -14.85 -39.68 -20.21
C ALA A 799 -13.92 -40.83 -19.81
N GLY A 800 -13.60 -40.93 -18.52
CA GLY A 800 -12.67 -41.93 -17.97
C GLY A 800 -11.22 -41.44 -17.82
N HIS A 801 -10.85 -40.27 -18.36
CA HIS A 801 -9.56 -39.66 -18.02
C HIS A 801 -9.51 -39.31 -16.53
N SER A 802 -8.37 -39.58 -15.88
CA SER A 802 -8.10 -39.38 -14.46
C SER A 802 -8.42 -37.98 -13.90
N SER A 803 -8.50 -36.96 -14.76
CA SER A 803 -8.78 -35.58 -14.43
C SER A 803 -9.93 -34.98 -15.24
N GLY A 804 -10.75 -35.83 -15.89
CA GLY A 804 -11.88 -35.40 -16.71
C GLY A 804 -12.97 -34.65 -15.93
N SER A 805 -13.09 -34.86 -14.62
CA SER A 805 -14.05 -34.16 -13.75
C SER A 805 -13.69 -32.69 -13.48
N VAL A 806 -12.48 -32.25 -13.84
CA VAL A 806 -11.98 -30.89 -13.56
C VAL A 806 -11.92 -30.03 -14.82
N ASP A 807 -12.03 -30.63 -16.01
CA ASP A 807 -11.98 -29.89 -17.28
C ASP A 807 -13.36 -29.25 -17.57
N ALA A 808 -13.40 -27.92 -17.69
CA ALA A 808 -14.55 -27.13 -18.10
C ALA A 808 -14.28 -26.43 -19.45
N MET A 809 -15.09 -26.68 -20.47
CA MET A 809 -14.90 -26.12 -21.82
C MET A 809 -15.52 -24.73 -21.97
N GLU A 810 -15.39 -23.87 -20.95
CA GLU A 810 -16.03 -22.56 -20.90
C GLU A 810 -15.01 -21.41 -21.10
N PRO A 811 -15.35 -20.39 -21.92
CA PRO A 811 -14.54 -19.18 -22.03
C PRO A 811 -14.37 -18.43 -20.71
N HIS A 812 -13.24 -17.74 -20.57
CA HIS A 812 -12.94 -16.96 -19.36
C HIS A 812 -13.71 -15.64 -19.33
N LYS A 813 -14.64 -15.49 -18.37
CA LYS A 813 -15.57 -14.35 -18.33
C LYS A 813 -14.92 -13.01 -17.97
N THR A 814 -13.88 -13.00 -17.13
CA THR A 814 -13.26 -11.78 -16.60
C THR A 814 -11.90 -11.43 -17.21
N LEU A 815 -11.35 -12.32 -18.04
CA LEU A 815 -10.05 -12.18 -18.73
C LEU A 815 -10.18 -12.81 -20.12
N PRO A 816 -11.13 -12.35 -20.96
CA PRO A 816 -11.31 -12.92 -22.28
C PRO A 816 -10.09 -12.60 -23.16
N MET A 817 -9.74 -13.52 -24.04
CA MET A 817 -8.75 -13.32 -25.10
C MET A 817 -9.25 -14.06 -26.33
N ASN A 818 -9.14 -13.44 -27.51
CA ASN A 818 -9.56 -14.03 -28.77
C ASN A 818 -8.62 -13.57 -29.88
N VAL A 819 -7.72 -14.47 -30.30
CA VAL A 819 -6.72 -14.21 -31.35
C VAL A 819 -7.15 -14.97 -32.61
N PRO A 820 -7.50 -14.28 -33.71
CA PRO A 820 -7.85 -14.95 -34.96
C PRO A 820 -6.65 -15.72 -35.52
N LEU A 821 -6.93 -16.93 -36.01
CA LEU A 821 -6.04 -17.72 -36.86
C LEU A 821 -6.48 -17.52 -38.32
N TRP A 822 -5.54 -17.53 -39.26
CA TRP A 822 -5.87 -17.55 -40.70
C TRP A 822 -5.81 -18.97 -41.29
N LEU A 823 -5.37 -19.95 -40.47
CA LEU A 823 -5.07 -21.33 -40.81
C LEU A 823 -6.21 -22.11 -41.48
#